data_AF-A0A812HK61-F1
#
_entry.id   AF-A0A812HK61-F1
#
_cell.length_a   1.000
_cell.length_b   1.000
_cell.length_c   1.000
_cell.angle_alpha   90.00
_cell.angle_beta   90.00
_cell.angle_gamma   90.00
#
_symmetry.space_group_name_H-M   'P 1'
#
loop_
_entity.id
_entity.type
_entity.pdbx_description
1 polymer ?
#
loop_
_entity_poly.entity_id
_entity_poly.type
_entity_poly.pdbx_seq_one_letter_code
_entity_poly.pdbx_strand_id
1 'polypeptide(L)'
;MSCKCYAALVPAGPLVPHTIERRAVGPDDVAIDIKYAGICHSDVHQAREEWGSAIFPMVPGHEIGGFVTAVGPNVTSFKVGDKVGVGCMVDSCRECQSCKEGDENYCATGAVMTYNGKYKYKHCLEYTEDGGKPTYGGYAQSIVVDKNYVCRIPDNLDLAGATPLLCAGITVYSPMAYNGLKAGQKLGVAGLGGLGAMAVMIGKAWGCEVTVLSRSEGKRDEAMKELKADKFVVMSNDSDVEAAASSLDMIIDTIAAKHDIPTYLSFLRQNGKFVMVGVPAEPLDFHAFSIIPKRKTITGSLIGGIRETQEMLDFCGKHNIICPHELISGDKISESYDRVVKSDVKYRFVIVSGSRRTSAVQSTMSCKCYAALVPAGPLVPHTIERRAVGPDDVAIDIKYAGICHSDVHQAREEWGSAIFPMVPGHEIGGFVTAVGPNVTSFKVGDKVGVGCMVDSCRECQSCKEGDENYCATGAVMTYNGKYKYKHCLEYTEDGGKPTYGGYAQSIVVDKNYVCRIPDNLDLAGATPLLCAGITVYSPMAYNGLKAGQKLGVAGLGGLGAMAVMIGKAWGCEVTVLSRSEGKRDEAMKELKADKFVVMSNDSDVEAAASSLDMIIDTIAAKHDIPTYLSFLRQNGKFVMVGVPAEPLDFHAFSIIPKRKTITGSLIGGIRETQEMLDFCGKHNIICPHELISGDKISESYDRVVKSDVKYRFVIDTSTFCEEDATSTVRKFILDGEAFVFWYLNLIVSTEGSHMKEYEIVQKLGRGAYGIVWKAIDKKTREVVALKKCFDAFQNATDAQRTFREIMFLQELNGHENIVRLLNVLKVGQRQDIYLICDYMESDLHAVIRANILEEIHKQPGVPTTPCGLEP
;
A
#
# COMPACT_ATOMS: atom_id res chain seq x y z
N MET A 1 54.69 12.52 7.85
CA MET A 1 55.11 13.34 6.69
C MET A 1 54.18 14.52 6.54
N SER A 2 54.73 15.73 6.66
CA SER A 2 53.94 16.97 6.59
C SER A 2 53.29 17.18 5.23
N CYS A 3 51.99 17.44 5.23
CA CYS A 3 51.17 17.63 4.05
C CYS A 3 50.29 18.87 4.21
N LYS A 4 50.37 19.82 3.28
CA LYS A 4 49.44 20.96 3.27
C LYS A 4 48.05 20.50 2.83
N CYS A 5 47.04 21.16 3.35
CA CYS A 5 45.63 20.87 3.09
C CYS A 5 44.75 22.11 3.30
N TYR A 6 43.47 21.99 2.99
CA TYR A 6 42.42 22.89 3.45
C TYR A 6 41.54 22.15 4.45
N ALA A 7 41.36 22.72 5.64
CA ALA A 7 40.62 22.11 6.73
C ALA A 7 39.50 23.02 7.24
N ALA A 8 38.38 22.42 7.63
CA ALA A 8 37.46 23.03 8.58
C ALA A 8 38.03 22.83 9.99
N LEU A 9 38.05 23.88 10.81
CA LEU A 9 38.57 23.82 12.18
C LEU A 9 37.46 23.79 13.25
N VAL A 10 36.23 24.16 12.87
CA VAL A 10 35.02 24.21 13.71
C VAL A 10 33.79 23.92 12.84
N PRO A 11 32.65 23.47 13.42
CA PRO A 11 31.40 23.29 12.69
C PRO A 11 30.99 24.53 11.90
N ALA A 12 30.67 24.32 10.61
CA ALA A 12 30.25 25.34 9.65
C ALA A 12 31.26 26.49 9.43
N GLY A 13 32.49 26.36 9.92
CA GLY A 13 33.57 27.29 9.60
C GLY A 13 34.03 27.18 8.14
N PRO A 14 34.63 28.24 7.57
CA PRO A 14 35.21 28.18 6.23
C PRO A 14 36.41 27.21 6.20
N LEU A 15 36.67 26.64 5.02
CA LEU A 15 37.92 25.90 4.80
C LEU A 15 39.09 26.86 4.78
N VAL A 16 40.11 26.59 5.61
CA VAL A 16 41.33 27.41 5.73
C VAL A 16 42.59 26.58 5.44
N PRO A 17 43.67 27.19 4.92
CA PRO A 17 44.95 26.51 4.77
C PRO A 17 45.45 25.94 6.11
N HIS A 18 45.81 24.67 6.10
CA HIS A 18 46.24 23.91 7.27
C HIS A 18 47.32 22.88 6.90
N THR A 19 47.91 22.24 7.91
CA THR A 19 48.95 21.22 7.72
C THR A 19 48.62 20.01 8.58
N ILE A 20 48.60 18.83 7.97
CA ILE A 20 48.41 17.54 8.64
C ILE A 20 49.66 16.66 8.48
N GLU A 21 49.87 15.73 9.41
CA GLU A 21 50.85 14.67 9.23
C GLU A 21 50.20 13.45 8.58
N ARG A 22 50.67 13.08 7.39
CA ARG A 22 50.36 11.80 6.72
C ARG A 22 51.30 10.70 7.21
N ARG A 23 50.80 9.46 7.22
CA ARG A 23 51.56 8.27 7.63
C ARG A 23 52.71 7.91 6.68
N ALA A 24 53.64 7.10 7.15
CA ALA A 24 54.60 6.41 6.29
C ALA A 24 53.88 5.33 5.48
N VAL A 25 54.41 4.99 4.30
CA VAL A 25 53.83 3.96 3.43
C VAL A 25 54.04 2.58 4.07
N GLY A 26 52.97 1.98 4.58
CA GLY A 26 52.98 0.63 5.13
C GLY A 26 53.19 -0.46 4.06
N PRO A 27 53.32 -1.75 4.47
CA PRO A 27 53.61 -2.86 3.56
C PRO A 27 52.64 -2.99 2.38
N ASP A 28 51.36 -2.71 2.60
CA ASP A 28 50.27 -2.84 1.63
C ASP A 28 49.71 -1.48 1.15
N ASP A 29 50.37 -0.37 1.48
CA ASP A 29 49.92 0.98 1.16
C ASP A 29 50.39 1.47 -0.22
N VAL A 30 49.59 2.36 -0.80
CA VAL A 30 49.88 3.17 -1.98
C VAL A 30 49.91 4.64 -1.56
N ALA A 31 50.98 5.35 -1.87
CA ALA A 31 51.05 6.81 -1.75
C ALA A 31 50.65 7.47 -3.07
N ILE A 32 49.75 8.45 -3.00
CA ILE A 32 49.17 9.12 -4.16
C ILE A 32 49.39 10.62 -4.03
N ASP A 33 49.96 11.22 -5.06
CA ASP A 33 50.08 12.67 -5.27
C ASP A 33 48.79 13.17 -5.93
N ILE A 34 48.03 13.97 -5.19
CA ILE A 34 46.66 14.36 -5.55
C ILE A 34 46.71 15.51 -6.55
N LYS A 35 46.05 15.33 -7.69
CA LYS A 35 45.93 16.35 -8.74
C LYS A 35 44.55 16.98 -8.80
N TYR A 36 43.52 16.19 -8.50
CA TYR A 36 42.14 16.64 -8.46
C TYR A 36 41.46 16.06 -7.22
N ALA A 37 40.69 16.91 -6.55
CA ALA A 37 39.70 16.50 -5.58
C ALA A 37 38.35 17.05 -6.04
N GLY A 38 37.37 16.18 -6.19
CA GLY A 38 36.00 16.58 -6.44
C GLY A 38 35.36 17.16 -5.19
N ILE A 39 34.27 17.93 -5.39
CA ILE A 39 33.56 18.65 -4.32
C ILE A 39 32.10 18.19 -4.38
N CYS A 40 31.67 17.47 -3.36
CA CYS A 40 30.34 16.87 -3.27
C CYS A 40 29.58 17.43 -2.05
N HIS A 41 28.24 17.32 -2.07
CA HIS A 41 27.38 17.96 -1.06
C HIS A 41 27.56 17.34 0.35
N SER A 42 28.01 16.09 0.45
CA SER A 42 28.37 15.44 1.73
C SER A 42 29.68 15.97 2.33
N ASP A 43 30.59 16.54 1.53
CA ASP A 43 31.74 17.29 2.06
C ASP A 43 31.29 18.60 2.73
N VAL A 44 30.13 19.13 2.34
CA VAL A 44 29.50 20.32 2.94
C VAL A 44 28.74 19.94 4.21
N HIS A 45 27.81 18.98 4.13
CA HIS A 45 27.01 18.52 5.28
C HIS A 45 27.89 18.13 6.47
N GLN A 46 28.96 17.36 6.25
CA GLN A 46 29.83 16.92 7.33
C GLN A 46 30.68 18.08 7.90
N ALA A 47 31.15 19.01 7.07
CA ALA A 47 31.90 20.19 7.52
C ALA A 47 31.04 21.17 8.33
N ARG A 48 29.73 21.16 8.10
CA ARG A 48 28.72 21.91 8.86
C ARG A 48 28.18 21.16 10.08
N GLU A 49 28.61 19.91 10.28
CA GLU A 49 28.08 18.99 11.29
C GLU A 49 26.56 18.77 11.20
N GLU A 50 25.95 18.97 10.02
CA GLU A 50 24.52 18.79 9.77
C GLU A 50 24.06 17.33 9.92
N TRP A 51 24.99 16.38 9.92
CA TRP A 51 24.78 14.95 10.22
C TRP A 51 25.36 14.52 11.59
N GLY A 52 25.92 15.45 12.36
CA GLY A 52 26.56 15.20 13.66
C GLY A 52 27.93 14.51 13.58
N SER A 53 28.59 14.45 14.74
CA SER A 53 29.80 13.64 14.99
C SER A 53 30.96 13.92 14.01
N ALA A 54 31.27 15.20 13.78
CA ALA A 54 32.38 15.63 12.95
C ALA A 54 33.68 15.74 13.77
N ILE A 55 34.77 15.15 13.26
CA ILE A 55 36.08 15.13 13.90
C ILE A 55 36.92 16.28 13.34
N PHE A 56 37.06 17.36 14.11
CA PHE A 56 37.89 18.51 13.77
C PHE A 56 39.33 18.37 14.31
N PRO A 57 40.36 18.91 13.63
CA PRO A 57 40.30 19.58 12.32
C PRO A 57 40.00 18.58 11.21
N MET A 58 39.03 18.91 10.36
CA MET A 58 38.54 18.00 9.32
C MET A 58 39.04 18.46 7.95
N VAL A 59 39.65 17.56 7.18
CA VAL A 59 40.00 17.78 5.77
C VAL A 59 38.99 16.98 4.92
N PRO A 60 38.03 17.63 4.24
CA PRO A 60 37.07 16.95 3.36
C PRO A 60 37.69 16.49 2.02
N GLY A 61 36.83 16.01 1.12
CA GLY A 61 37.16 15.50 -0.20
C GLY A 61 37.20 13.97 -0.19
N HIS A 62 36.21 13.34 -0.81
CA HIS A 62 36.10 11.88 -0.96
C HIS A 62 36.08 11.40 -2.42
N GLU A 63 36.30 12.32 -3.36
CA GLU A 63 36.49 12.08 -4.78
C GLU A 63 37.95 12.44 -5.09
N ILE A 64 38.89 11.48 -5.05
CA ILE A 64 40.33 11.78 -5.18
C ILE A 64 40.90 11.19 -6.47
N GLY A 65 41.56 12.01 -7.30
CA GLY A 65 42.31 11.57 -8.48
C GLY A 65 43.76 12.05 -8.46
N GLY A 66 44.68 11.14 -8.81
CA GLY A 66 46.11 11.43 -8.74
C GLY A 66 47.00 10.37 -9.40
N PHE A 67 48.28 10.44 -9.06
CA PHE A 67 49.30 9.50 -9.54
C PHE A 67 50.02 8.84 -8.38
N VAL A 68 50.32 7.54 -8.52
CA VAL A 68 51.08 6.79 -7.52
C VAL A 68 52.52 7.31 -7.45
N THR A 69 52.98 7.67 -6.26
CA THR A 69 54.35 8.16 -5.99
C THR A 69 55.23 7.16 -5.25
N ALA A 70 54.64 6.29 -4.43
CA ALA A 70 55.31 5.17 -3.78
C ALA A 70 54.32 4.04 -3.53
N VAL A 71 54.83 2.82 -3.38
CA VAL A 71 54.07 1.61 -3.05
C VAL A 71 54.81 0.79 -2.00
N GLY A 72 54.06 0.13 -1.11
CA GLY A 72 54.62 -0.78 -0.13
C GLY A 72 55.13 -2.10 -0.76
N PRO A 73 56.04 -2.83 -0.09
CA PRO A 73 56.62 -4.08 -0.59
C PRO A 73 55.63 -5.21 -0.94
N ASN A 74 54.42 -5.20 -0.37
CA ASN A 74 53.37 -6.19 -0.67
C ASN A 74 52.44 -5.76 -1.83
N VAL A 75 52.66 -4.58 -2.42
CA VAL A 75 51.81 -4.03 -3.49
C VAL A 75 52.33 -4.47 -4.86
N THR A 76 51.73 -5.53 -5.39
CA THR A 76 51.90 -5.96 -6.79
C THR A 76 50.83 -5.39 -7.73
N SER A 77 49.75 -4.83 -7.18
CA SER A 77 48.58 -4.34 -7.93
C SER A 77 48.76 -2.94 -8.53
N PHE A 78 49.78 -2.18 -8.13
CA PHE A 78 50.08 -0.82 -8.58
C PHE A 78 51.59 -0.57 -8.70
N LYS A 79 51.98 0.40 -9.53
CA LYS A 79 53.36 0.89 -9.66
C LYS A 79 53.39 2.42 -9.66
N VAL A 80 54.56 2.99 -9.33
CA VAL A 80 54.82 4.44 -9.42
C VAL A 80 54.50 4.94 -10.84
N GLY A 81 53.78 6.06 -10.93
CA GLY A 81 53.29 6.64 -12.18
C GLY A 81 51.92 6.12 -12.64
N ASP A 82 51.32 5.10 -12.00
CA ASP A 82 49.95 4.68 -12.31
C ASP A 82 48.94 5.80 -12.04
N LYS A 83 48.01 6.01 -12.98
CA LYS A 83 46.86 6.93 -12.85
C LYS A 83 45.75 6.26 -12.04
N VAL A 84 45.43 6.83 -10.88
CA VAL A 84 44.60 6.17 -9.86
C VAL A 84 43.62 7.13 -9.20
N GLY A 85 42.60 6.55 -8.56
CA GLY A 85 41.66 7.28 -7.72
C GLY A 85 41.34 6.58 -6.40
N VAL A 86 40.81 7.34 -5.46
CA VAL A 86 40.31 6.86 -4.15
C VAL A 86 38.93 7.47 -3.94
N GLY A 87 37.93 6.61 -3.69
CA GLY A 87 36.55 7.02 -3.39
C GLY A 87 36.35 7.33 -1.91
N CYS A 88 35.13 7.11 -1.42
CA CYS A 88 34.73 7.52 -0.06
C CYS A 88 35.15 6.57 1.06
N MET A 89 35.83 5.45 0.75
CA MET A 89 36.31 4.47 1.72
C MET A 89 37.83 4.28 1.60
N VAL A 90 38.50 4.06 2.73
CA VAL A 90 39.93 3.76 2.82
C VAL A 90 40.26 2.48 3.61
N ASP A 91 39.31 1.91 4.34
CA ASP A 91 39.46 0.60 5.00
C ASP A 91 38.10 -0.05 5.37
N SER A 92 38.10 -1.35 5.64
CA SER A 92 36.99 -2.13 6.22
C SER A 92 37.52 -3.37 6.94
N CYS A 93 36.65 -4.15 7.60
CA CYS A 93 37.11 -5.34 8.34
C CYS A 93 37.61 -6.49 7.46
N ARG A 94 37.26 -6.54 6.17
CA ARG A 94 37.62 -7.60 5.19
C ARG A 94 37.11 -9.01 5.52
N GLU A 95 36.65 -9.27 6.74
CA GLU A 95 36.23 -10.59 7.23
C GLU A 95 34.71 -10.83 7.29
N CYS A 96 33.88 -9.79 7.35
CA CYS A 96 32.42 -9.96 7.41
C CYS A 96 31.83 -10.37 6.04
N GLN A 97 30.57 -10.85 6.02
CA GLN A 97 29.90 -11.30 4.80
C GLN A 97 29.93 -10.23 3.70
N SER A 98 29.53 -8.99 4.02
CA SER A 98 29.50 -7.86 3.08
C SER A 98 30.87 -7.62 2.43
N CYS A 99 31.94 -7.53 3.22
CA CYS A 99 33.29 -7.37 2.68
C CYS A 99 33.74 -8.54 1.79
N LYS A 100 33.33 -9.79 2.10
CA LYS A 100 33.62 -10.98 1.29
C LYS A 100 32.82 -11.03 -0.02
N GLU A 101 31.67 -10.35 -0.07
CA GLU A 101 30.80 -10.24 -1.26
C GLU A 101 31.18 -9.03 -2.15
N GLY A 102 32.10 -8.17 -1.71
CA GLY A 102 32.49 -6.92 -2.40
C GLY A 102 31.58 -5.73 -2.06
N ASP A 103 30.88 -5.79 -0.92
CA ASP A 103 30.09 -4.74 -0.30
C ASP A 103 30.86 -4.18 0.94
N GLU A 104 32.05 -3.61 0.76
CA GLU A 104 32.81 -3.02 1.88
C GLU A 104 32.10 -1.79 2.47
N ASN A 105 31.34 -1.08 1.63
CA ASN A 105 30.39 -0.01 1.94
C ASN A 105 29.38 -0.38 3.05
N TYR A 106 28.97 -1.66 3.11
CA TYR A 106 28.04 -2.19 4.10
C TYR A 106 28.72 -3.07 5.16
N CYS A 107 30.04 -2.94 5.34
CA CYS A 107 30.83 -3.63 6.37
C CYS A 107 30.10 -3.68 7.72
N ALA A 108 29.85 -4.88 8.25
CA ALA A 108 29.05 -5.09 9.46
C ALA A 108 29.64 -4.46 10.74
N THR A 109 30.94 -4.14 10.75
CA THR A 109 31.61 -3.41 11.84
C THR A 109 31.94 -1.94 11.47
N GLY A 110 31.35 -1.46 10.36
CA GLY A 110 31.43 -0.10 9.80
C GLY A 110 32.68 0.14 8.95
N ALA A 111 32.52 0.60 7.71
CA ALA A 111 33.65 1.04 6.88
C ALA A 111 34.42 2.21 7.54
N VAL A 112 35.66 2.44 7.10
CA VAL A 112 36.44 3.63 7.43
C VAL A 112 36.38 4.57 6.23
N MET A 113 35.73 5.71 6.43
CA MET A 113 35.54 6.73 5.39
C MET A 113 36.82 7.53 5.14
N THR A 114 36.98 8.09 3.94
CA THR A 114 38.19 8.81 3.49
C THR A 114 38.50 10.07 4.30
N TYR A 115 37.47 10.70 4.88
CA TYR A 115 37.58 11.65 5.98
C TYR A 115 36.49 11.36 7.02
N ASN A 116 36.61 11.96 8.21
CA ASN A 116 35.73 11.73 9.37
C ASN A 116 35.65 10.27 9.91
N GLY A 117 36.41 9.33 9.34
CA GLY A 117 36.66 8.01 9.91
C GLY A 117 37.82 7.99 10.91
N LYS A 118 38.05 6.82 11.51
CA LYS A 118 39.26 6.50 12.29
C LYS A 118 39.79 5.13 11.90
N TYR A 119 41.10 4.98 11.77
CA TYR A 119 41.71 3.65 11.57
C TYR A 119 41.57 2.81 12.84
N LYS A 120 40.99 1.61 12.68
CA LYS A 120 40.52 0.76 13.79
C LYS A 120 40.76 -0.74 13.61
N TYR A 121 41.16 -1.19 12.42
CA TYR A 121 41.31 -2.62 12.11
C TYR A 121 42.77 -3.08 12.15
N LYS A 122 42.98 -4.28 12.71
CA LYS A 122 44.30 -4.82 13.08
C LYS A 122 45.33 -4.78 11.93
N HIS A 123 44.94 -5.14 10.71
CA HIS A 123 45.81 -5.11 9.52
C HIS A 123 46.36 -3.71 9.18
N CYS A 124 45.65 -2.63 9.53
CA CYS A 124 46.18 -1.26 9.42
C CYS A 124 46.93 -0.83 10.70
N LEU A 125 46.56 -1.33 11.87
CA LEU A 125 47.20 -0.93 13.14
C LEU A 125 48.56 -1.58 13.39
N GLU A 126 48.87 -2.72 12.77
CA GLU A 126 50.14 -3.44 12.95
C GLU A 126 51.36 -2.71 12.35
N TYR A 127 51.14 -1.78 11.42
CA TYR A 127 52.20 -1.11 10.66
C TYR A 127 52.07 0.42 10.62
N THR A 128 51.13 0.99 11.38
CA THR A 128 50.90 2.44 11.41
C THR A 128 50.76 2.95 12.84
N GLU A 129 51.34 4.11 13.14
CA GLU A 129 51.17 4.79 14.43
C GLU A 129 49.77 5.42 14.58
N ASP A 130 48.79 5.03 13.76
CA ASP A 130 47.54 5.77 13.52
C ASP A 130 46.31 5.18 14.24
N GLY A 131 46.52 4.31 15.22
CA GLY A 131 45.45 3.73 16.03
C GLY A 131 44.55 4.80 16.64
N GLY A 132 43.31 4.91 16.14
CA GLY A 132 42.34 5.91 16.56
C GLY A 132 42.55 7.34 16.04
N LYS A 133 43.57 7.60 15.20
CA LYS A 133 43.72 8.89 14.51
C LYS A 133 42.63 9.08 13.45
N PRO A 134 42.20 10.32 13.18
CA PRO A 134 41.23 10.61 12.13
C PRO A 134 41.81 10.37 10.73
N THR A 135 40.94 10.01 9.80
CA THR A 135 41.22 10.04 8.36
C THR A 135 41.06 11.45 7.80
N TYR A 136 41.90 11.81 6.82
CA TYR A 136 41.89 13.12 6.16
C TYR A 136 41.73 12.95 4.64
N GLY A 137 40.84 13.73 4.04
CA GLY A 137 40.39 13.59 2.67
C GLY A 137 41.31 14.18 1.59
N GLY A 138 40.69 14.46 0.45
CA GLY A 138 41.30 14.85 -0.81
C GLY A 138 41.72 16.31 -0.92
N TYR A 139 41.27 17.20 -0.04
CA TYR A 139 41.70 18.62 -0.05
C TYR A 139 43.11 18.79 0.55
N ALA A 140 44.05 17.96 0.11
CA ALA A 140 45.42 17.80 0.60
C ALA A 140 46.37 17.52 -0.58
N GLN A 141 47.67 17.73 -0.40
CA GLN A 141 48.66 17.46 -1.46
C GLN A 141 48.84 15.95 -1.76
N SER A 142 48.65 15.09 -0.76
CA SER A 142 48.82 13.64 -0.91
C SER A 142 47.90 12.86 0.02
N ILE A 143 47.73 11.57 -0.29
CA ILE A 143 47.09 10.57 0.57
C ILE A 143 47.94 9.28 0.57
N VAL A 144 47.86 8.52 1.66
CA VAL A 144 48.40 7.15 1.77
C VAL A 144 47.24 6.26 2.19
N VAL A 145 47.01 5.19 1.46
CA VAL A 145 45.82 4.32 1.55
C VAL A 145 46.19 2.88 1.20
N ASP A 146 45.49 1.91 1.77
CA ASP A 146 45.70 0.49 1.47
C ASP A 146 45.33 0.18 0.00
N LYS A 147 46.14 -0.63 -0.67
CA LYS A 147 45.99 -1.02 -2.09
C LYS A 147 44.59 -1.56 -2.47
N ASN A 148 43.82 -2.08 -1.52
CA ASN A 148 42.48 -2.62 -1.75
C ASN A 148 41.39 -1.54 -1.85
N TYR A 149 41.72 -0.26 -1.63
CA TYR A 149 40.79 0.89 -1.73
C TYR A 149 41.21 1.90 -2.82
N VAL A 150 42.20 1.53 -3.63
CA VAL A 150 42.67 2.29 -4.78
C VAL A 150 42.04 1.72 -6.04
N CYS A 151 41.41 2.58 -6.86
CA CYS A 151 40.86 2.22 -8.16
C CYS A 151 41.79 2.68 -9.29
N ARG A 152 41.84 1.92 -10.40
CA ARG A 152 42.50 2.33 -11.63
C ARG A 152 41.55 3.20 -12.46
N ILE A 153 42.02 4.38 -12.87
CA ILE A 153 41.26 5.24 -13.77
C ILE A 153 41.70 4.92 -15.21
N PRO A 154 40.82 4.42 -16.10
CA PRO A 154 41.20 4.03 -17.46
C PRO A 154 41.96 5.12 -18.22
N ASP A 155 43.00 4.73 -18.97
CA ASP A 155 43.96 5.68 -19.55
C ASP A 155 43.32 6.72 -20.49
N ASN A 156 42.24 6.35 -21.18
CA ASN A 156 41.49 7.22 -22.09
C ASN A 156 40.59 8.27 -21.39
N LEU A 157 40.29 8.13 -20.10
CA LEU A 157 39.53 9.13 -19.35
C LEU A 157 40.44 10.25 -18.84
N ASP A 158 40.01 11.50 -19.01
CA ASP A 158 40.64 12.63 -18.32
C ASP A 158 40.54 12.46 -16.79
N LEU A 159 41.60 12.84 -16.07
CA LEU A 159 41.68 12.65 -14.63
C LEU A 159 40.75 13.59 -13.86
N ALA A 160 40.57 14.84 -14.31
CA ALA A 160 39.67 15.77 -13.64
C ALA A 160 38.20 15.35 -13.77
N GLY A 161 37.79 14.91 -14.96
CA GLY A 161 36.45 14.40 -15.23
C GLY A 161 36.16 12.99 -14.71
N ALA A 162 37.18 12.14 -14.56
CA ALA A 162 37.04 10.83 -13.94
C ALA A 162 36.96 10.90 -12.41
N THR A 163 37.56 11.91 -11.77
CA THR A 163 37.63 12.01 -10.30
C THR A 163 36.24 11.98 -9.63
N PRO A 164 35.22 12.76 -10.06
CA PRO A 164 33.89 12.70 -9.47
C PRO A 164 33.12 11.39 -9.69
N LEU A 165 33.58 10.52 -10.61
CA LEU A 165 32.93 9.21 -10.81
C LEU A 165 33.02 8.35 -9.54
N LEU A 166 34.08 8.54 -8.73
CA LEU A 166 34.38 7.83 -7.49
C LEU A 166 33.35 8.05 -6.36
N CYS A 167 32.44 9.02 -6.52
CA CYS A 167 31.23 9.12 -5.70
C CYS A 167 29.99 9.33 -6.58
N ALA A 168 29.88 10.46 -7.31
CA ALA A 168 28.68 10.76 -8.10
C ALA A 168 28.38 9.73 -9.20
N GLY A 169 29.40 9.09 -9.79
CA GLY A 169 29.25 8.01 -10.78
C GLY A 169 28.82 6.69 -10.15
N ILE A 170 29.57 6.18 -9.17
CA ILE A 170 29.25 4.92 -8.50
C ILE A 170 27.92 4.96 -7.73
N THR A 171 27.57 6.10 -7.13
CA THR A 171 26.30 6.27 -6.39
C THR A 171 25.07 6.06 -7.28
N VAL A 172 25.17 6.30 -8.59
CA VAL A 172 24.06 6.04 -9.52
C VAL A 172 24.24 4.76 -10.34
N TYR A 173 25.48 4.28 -10.54
CA TYR A 173 25.77 2.98 -11.15
C TYR A 173 25.32 1.82 -10.26
N SER A 174 25.73 1.81 -9.00
CA SER A 174 25.44 0.75 -8.01
C SER A 174 23.94 0.44 -7.90
N PRO A 175 23.02 1.41 -7.68
CA PRO A 175 21.59 1.12 -7.63
C PRO A 175 21.04 0.58 -8.95
N MET A 176 21.54 0.98 -10.12
CA MET A 176 21.11 0.43 -11.41
C MET A 176 21.55 -1.02 -11.58
N ALA A 177 22.81 -1.32 -11.30
CA ALA A 177 23.39 -2.67 -11.36
C ALA A 177 22.70 -3.62 -10.38
N TYR A 178 22.72 -3.29 -9.08
CA TYR A 178 22.15 -4.12 -8.02
C TYR A 178 20.64 -4.36 -8.19
N ASN A 179 19.89 -3.36 -8.67
CA ASN A 179 18.46 -3.55 -8.92
C ASN A 179 18.12 -4.25 -10.24
N GLY A 180 19.12 -4.59 -11.06
CA GLY A 180 18.96 -5.37 -12.28
C GLY A 180 18.38 -4.59 -13.45
N LEU A 181 18.78 -3.31 -13.62
CA LEU A 181 18.39 -2.50 -14.79
C LEU A 181 18.99 -3.09 -16.08
N LYS A 182 18.14 -3.27 -17.09
CA LYS A 182 18.49 -3.88 -18.39
C LYS A 182 18.39 -2.85 -19.51
N ALA A 183 19.20 -3.03 -20.56
CA ALA A 183 19.06 -2.29 -21.81
C ALA A 183 17.62 -2.40 -22.35
N GLY A 184 17.09 -1.32 -22.92
CA GLY A 184 15.70 -1.21 -23.38
C GLY A 184 14.67 -0.87 -22.30
N GLN A 185 15.03 -0.87 -21.01
CA GLN A 185 14.16 -0.37 -19.95
C GLN A 185 14.10 1.16 -19.91
N LYS A 186 13.05 1.69 -19.27
CA LYS A 186 12.76 3.12 -19.11
C LYS A 186 13.21 3.60 -17.74
N LEU A 187 14.25 4.44 -17.72
CA LEU A 187 14.86 4.99 -16.52
C LEU A 187 14.31 6.39 -16.25
N GLY A 188 13.79 6.62 -15.05
CA GLY A 188 13.55 7.93 -14.49
C GLY A 188 14.77 8.45 -13.74
N VAL A 189 15.02 9.76 -13.87
CA VAL A 189 15.99 10.48 -13.02
C VAL A 189 15.25 11.62 -12.35
N ALA A 190 15.05 11.52 -11.03
CA ALA A 190 14.42 12.56 -10.23
C ALA A 190 15.49 13.52 -9.67
N GLY A 191 15.34 14.80 -10.01
CA GLY A 191 16.35 15.83 -9.76
C GLY A 191 17.47 15.81 -10.81
N LEU A 192 17.74 16.96 -11.43
CA LEU A 192 18.85 17.13 -12.38
C LEU A 192 19.97 17.98 -11.75
N GLY A 193 20.62 17.41 -10.73
CA GLY A 193 21.88 17.89 -10.17
C GLY A 193 23.08 17.09 -10.69
N GLY A 194 24.21 17.12 -9.98
CA GLY A 194 25.43 16.37 -10.37
C GLY A 194 25.22 14.85 -10.47
N LEU A 195 24.60 14.23 -9.46
CA LEU A 195 24.24 12.80 -9.51
C LEU A 195 23.20 12.52 -10.60
N GLY A 196 22.17 13.38 -10.72
CA GLY A 196 21.17 13.25 -11.78
C GLY A 196 21.79 13.30 -13.17
N ALA A 197 22.83 14.12 -13.36
CA ALA A 197 23.55 14.18 -14.62
C ALA A 197 24.26 12.86 -14.94
N MET A 198 24.99 12.31 -13.98
CA MET A 198 25.62 10.99 -14.12
C MET A 198 24.57 9.89 -14.37
N ALA A 199 23.41 9.94 -13.73
CA ALA A 199 22.34 8.96 -13.91
C ALA A 199 21.78 8.96 -15.35
N VAL A 200 21.66 10.14 -15.99
CA VAL A 200 21.28 10.20 -17.41
C VAL A 200 22.39 9.66 -18.31
N MET A 201 23.64 10.09 -18.13
CA MET A 201 24.75 9.66 -18.99
C MET A 201 24.99 8.15 -18.91
N ILE A 202 25.05 7.61 -17.69
CA ILE A 202 25.21 6.17 -17.45
C ILE A 202 23.99 5.40 -17.96
N GLY A 203 22.76 5.87 -17.70
CA GLY A 203 21.53 5.25 -18.21
C GLY A 203 21.43 5.21 -19.74
N LYS A 204 21.84 6.29 -20.43
CA LYS A 204 21.92 6.31 -21.90
C LYS A 204 22.97 5.33 -22.43
N ALA A 205 24.13 5.23 -21.79
CA ALA A 205 25.16 4.26 -22.15
C ALA A 205 24.75 2.80 -21.84
N TRP A 206 23.91 2.59 -20.82
CA TRP A 206 23.27 1.30 -20.49
C TRP A 206 22.26 0.83 -21.54
N GLY A 207 21.93 1.69 -22.53
CA GLY A 207 20.91 1.42 -23.54
C GLY A 207 19.47 1.64 -23.03
N CYS A 208 19.26 2.46 -21.99
CA CYS A 208 17.93 2.82 -21.52
C CYS A 208 17.30 3.97 -22.32
N GLU A 209 15.97 4.03 -22.29
CA GLU A 209 15.19 5.23 -22.60
C GLU A 209 15.08 6.07 -21.32
N VAL A 210 15.77 7.21 -21.25
CA VAL A 210 15.90 8.01 -20.03
C VAL A 210 14.92 9.19 -20.03
N THR A 211 14.15 9.30 -18.96
CA THR A 211 13.21 10.38 -18.67
C THR A 211 13.70 11.17 -17.45
N VAL A 212 13.94 12.46 -17.60
CA VAL A 212 14.26 13.33 -16.45
C VAL A 212 12.98 13.94 -15.87
N LEU A 213 12.88 13.95 -14.55
CA LEU A 213 11.76 14.47 -13.78
C LEU A 213 12.22 15.73 -13.03
N SER A 214 11.64 16.89 -13.36
CA SER A 214 12.08 18.20 -12.87
C SER A 214 10.92 19.03 -12.34
N ARG A 215 11.14 19.78 -11.25
CA ARG A 215 10.14 20.72 -10.71
C ARG A 215 9.74 21.82 -11.70
N SER A 216 10.60 22.18 -12.66
CA SER A 216 10.31 23.24 -13.63
C SER A 216 11.01 23.04 -14.98
N GLU A 217 10.51 23.75 -15.99
CA GLU A 217 10.95 23.75 -17.39
C GLU A 217 12.41 24.20 -17.59
N GLY A 218 12.99 24.96 -16.64
CA GLY A 218 14.35 25.53 -16.75
C GLY A 218 15.47 24.49 -16.87
N LYS A 219 15.18 23.20 -16.67
CA LYS A 219 16.09 22.07 -16.90
C LYS A 219 15.74 21.23 -18.14
N ARG A 220 14.78 21.60 -19.00
CA ARG A 220 14.49 20.85 -20.25
C ARG A 220 15.65 20.98 -21.23
N ASP A 221 16.15 22.21 -21.38
CA ASP A 221 17.42 22.58 -22.04
C ASP A 221 18.67 22.26 -21.19
N GLU A 222 18.53 21.25 -20.33
CA GLU A 222 19.59 20.66 -19.52
C GLU A 222 19.45 19.11 -19.50
N ALA A 223 18.23 18.58 -19.66
CA ALA A 223 17.97 17.14 -19.78
C ALA A 223 17.81 16.64 -21.22
N MET A 224 16.66 16.98 -21.85
CA MET A 224 16.23 16.53 -23.19
C MET A 224 17.36 16.73 -24.17
N LYS A 225 17.75 18.01 -24.21
CA LYS A 225 18.93 18.40 -24.88
C LYS A 225 20.05 17.69 -24.14
N GLU A 226 20.49 18.24 -23.03
CA GLU A 226 21.92 18.27 -22.85
C GLU A 226 22.59 16.91 -22.58
N LEU A 227 22.12 16.10 -21.65
CA LEU A 227 22.69 14.76 -21.42
C LEU A 227 22.16 13.67 -22.37
N LYS A 228 21.54 14.07 -23.48
CA LYS A 228 20.90 13.19 -24.45
C LYS A 228 19.70 12.42 -23.89
N ALA A 229 18.97 12.98 -22.93
CA ALA A 229 17.78 12.32 -22.38
C ALA A 229 16.68 12.16 -23.43
N ASP A 230 15.93 11.06 -23.35
CA ASP A 230 14.87 10.76 -24.32
C ASP A 230 13.57 11.52 -24.04
N LYS A 231 13.35 11.90 -22.76
CA LYS A 231 12.15 12.59 -22.28
C LYS A 231 12.43 13.50 -21.08
N PHE A 232 11.53 14.44 -20.85
CA PHE A 232 11.54 15.36 -19.72
C PHE A 232 10.11 15.70 -19.33
N VAL A 233 9.87 15.68 -18.02
CA VAL A 233 8.56 15.86 -17.38
C VAL A 233 8.66 17.04 -16.43
N VAL A 234 7.81 18.03 -16.62
CA VAL A 234 7.62 19.13 -15.65
C VAL A 234 6.64 18.69 -14.57
N MET A 235 7.15 18.46 -13.37
CA MET A 235 6.36 18.03 -12.20
C MET A 235 5.32 19.06 -11.75
N SER A 236 5.45 20.33 -12.16
CA SER A 236 4.47 21.40 -11.90
C SER A 236 3.47 21.59 -13.05
N ASN A 237 3.30 20.57 -13.91
CA ASN A 237 2.34 20.56 -15.01
C ASN A 237 1.62 19.21 -15.01
N ASP A 238 0.36 19.21 -14.59
CA ASP A 238 -0.45 18.01 -14.40
C ASP A 238 -0.56 17.18 -15.69
N SER A 239 -0.52 17.82 -16.87
CA SER A 239 -0.57 17.10 -18.15
C SER A 239 0.74 16.37 -18.49
N ASP A 240 1.89 16.94 -18.12
CA ASP A 240 3.20 16.25 -18.21
C ASP A 240 3.22 15.05 -17.24
N VAL A 241 2.67 15.22 -16.03
CA VAL A 241 2.57 14.19 -14.98
C VAL A 241 1.64 13.03 -15.41
N GLU A 242 0.42 13.33 -15.86
CA GLU A 242 -0.52 12.35 -16.44
C GLU A 242 0.10 11.60 -17.63
N ALA A 243 0.81 12.31 -18.50
CA ALA A 243 1.52 11.71 -19.62
C ALA A 243 2.71 10.85 -19.15
N ALA A 244 3.32 11.10 -17.99
CA ALA A 244 4.40 10.27 -17.46
C ALA A 244 3.91 9.02 -16.68
N ALA A 245 2.65 8.99 -16.26
CA ALA A 245 2.07 7.94 -15.41
C ALA A 245 2.33 6.51 -15.92
N SER A 246 2.77 5.64 -15.00
CA SER A 246 3.06 4.21 -15.19
C SER A 246 3.94 3.85 -16.40
N SER A 247 4.86 4.72 -16.80
CA SER A 247 5.75 4.52 -17.96
C SER A 247 7.14 3.97 -17.62
N LEU A 248 7.65 4.18 -16.41
CA LEU A 248 9.05 3.91 -16.02
C LEU A 248 9.23 2.54 -15.36
N ASP A 249 10.37 1.89 -15.61
CA ASP A 249 10.81 0.66 -14.92
C ASP A 249 11.43 0.97 -13.56
N MET A 250 12.27 2.01 -13.53
CA MET A 250 13.07 2.41 -12.38
C MET A 250 13.13 3.93 -12.31
N ILE A 251 13.20 4.51 -11.13
CA ILE A 251 13.58 5.90 -10.89
C ILE A 251 14.79 5.89 -9.97
N ILE A 252 15.88 6.57 -10.36
CA ILE A 252 16.94 6.98 -9.43
C ILE A 252 16.56 8.36 -8.89
N ASP A 253 16.38 8.45 -7.58
CA ASP A 253 16.08 9.69 -6.88
C ASP A 253 17.35 10.31 -6.30
N THR A 254 17.64 11.54 -6.72
CA THR A 254 18.81 12.33 -6.31
C THR A 254 18.43 13.59 -5.52
N ILE A 255 17.17 13.71 -5.09
CA ILE A 255 16.62 14.92 -4.45
C ILE A 255 16.98 14.94 -2.96
N ALA A 256 17.87 15.86 -2.56
CA ALA A 256 18.29 16.05 -1.16
C ALA A 256 17.33 16.90 -0.30
N ALA A 257 16.04 16.97 -0.68
CA ALA A 257 15.02 17.78 0.00
C ALA A 257 13.68 17.02 0.03
N LYS A 258 12.81 17.33 1.00
CA LYS A 258 11.49 16.69 1.09
C LYS A 258 10.68 16.94 -0.17
N HIS A 259 10.06 15.88 -0.69
CA HIS A 259 9.32 15.88 -1.94
C HIS A 259 8.23 14.81 -1.94
N ASP A 260 7.25 14.95 -2.84
CA ASP A 260 6.06 14.11 -2.92
C ASP A 260 6.33 12.74 -3.58
N ILE A 261 6.73 11.77 -2.74
CA ILE A 261 6.97 10.37 -3.14
C ILE A 261 5.77 9.73 -3.87
N PRO A 262 4.51 9.85 -3.40
CA PRO A 262 3.32 9.40 -4.14
C PRO A 262 3.28 9.77 -5.62
N THR A 263 3.58 11.03 -6.01
CA THR A 263 3.60 11.42 -7.43
C THR A 263 4.73 10.75 -8.21
N TYR A 264 5.95 10.62 -7.65
CA TYR A 264 7.03 9.88 -8.32
C TYR A 264 6.70 8.39 -8.47
N LEU A 265 6.07 7.78 -7.46
CA LEU A 265 5.57 6.41 -7.53
C LEU A 265 4.50 6.25 -8.62
N SER A 266 3.74 7.29 -8.98
CA SER A 266 2.72 7.21 -10.04
C SER A 266 3.32 6.89 -11.43
N PHE A 267 4.55 7.33 -11.69
CA PHE A 267 5.26 7.11 -12.97
C PHE A 267 5.78 5.68 -13.14
N LEU A 268 5.95 4.92 -12.05
CA LEU A 268 6.41 3.54 -12.10
C LEU A 268 5.32 2.59 -12.62
N ARG A 269 5.72 1.68 -13.52
CA ARG A 269 4.88 0.54 -13.93
C ARG A 269 4.83 -0.55 -12.85
N GLN A 270 4.19 -1.68 -13.16
CA GLN A 270 4.20 -2.87 -12.31
C GLN A 270 5.62 -3.37 -12.04
N ASN A 271 5.88 -3.87 -10.83
CA ASN A 271 7.20 -4.33 -10.36
C ASN A 271 8.28 -3.20 -10.37
N GLY A 272 7.88 -1.94 -10.60
CA GLY A 272 8.77 -0.81 -10.77
C GLY A 272 9.42 -0.34 -9.46
N LYS A 273 10.62 0.24 -9.57
CA LYS A 273 11.48 0.57 -8.41
C LYS A 273 11.80 2.06 -8.29
N PHE A 274 11.51 2.65 -7.14
CA PHE A 274 12.05 3.95 -6.72
C PHE A 274 13.29 3.70 -5.87
N VAL A 275 14.46 4.13 -6.33
CA VAL A 275 15.74 3.91 -5.66
C VAL A 275 16.31 5.23 -5.17
N MET A 276 16.31 5.42 -3.86
CA MET A 276 16.80 6.62 -3.20
C MET A 276 18.33 6.61 -3.08
N VAL A 277 18.94 7.69 -3.57
CA VAL A 277 20.31 8.09 -3.24
C VAL A 277 20.40 9.56 -2.78
N GLY A 278 19.34 10.36 -3.03
CA GLY A 278 19.08 11.61 -2.31
C GLY A 278 18.72 11.34 -0.84
N VAL A 279 19.18 12.22 0.04
CA VAL A 279 18.99 12.09 1.50
C VAL A 279 18.34 13.37 2.05
N PRO A 280 17.01 13.49 2.02
CA PRO A 280 16.32 14.57 2.73
C PRO A 280 16.46 14.41 4.25
N ALA A 281 16.54 15.52 4.97
CA ALA A 281 16.62 15.54 6.43
C ALA A 281 15.28 15.21 7.11
N GLU A 282 14.16 15.63 6.50
CA GLU A 282 12.80 15.36 6.99
C GLU A 282 12.31 13.95 6.61
N PRO A 283 11.34 13.36 7.35
CA PRO A 283 10.66 12.14 6.95
C PRO A 283 9.97 12.27 5.58
N LEU A 284 9.87 11.15 4.87
CA LEU A 284 9.11 11.03 3.63
C LEU A 284 7.84 10.20 3.86
N ASP A 285 6.72 10.71 3.37
CA ASP A 285 5.39 10.12 3.57
C ASP A 285 4.92 9.38 2.30
N PHE A 286 4.24 8.25 2.47
CA PHE A 286 3.60 7.51 1.38
C PHE A 286 2.34 6.78 1.85
N HIS A 287 1.49 6.34 0.91
CA HIS A 287 0.31 5.54 1.19
C HIS A 287 0.51 4.10 0.67
N ALA A 288 0.02 3.10 1.41
CA ALA A 288 0.11 1.69 1.01
C ALA A 288 -0.44 1.43 -0.42
N PHE A 289 -1.54 2.10 -0.79
CA PHE A 289 -2.11 2.05 -2.15
C PHE A 289 -1.20 2.61 -3.25
N SER A 290 -0.18 3.41 -2.92
CA SER A 290 0.80 3.88 -3.92
C SER A 290 1.70 2.75 -4.42
N ILE A 291 1.93 1.70 -3.61
CA ILE A 291 2.85 0.59 -3.92
C ILE A 291 2.18 -0.77 -4.13
N ILE A 292 1.20 -1.16 -3.29
CA ILE A 292 0.57 -2.49 -3.29
C ILE A 292 -0.06 -2.87 -4.64
N PRO A 293 -0.95 -2.05 -5.27
CA PRO A 293 -1.71 -2.46 -6.46
C PRO A 293 -0.89 -2.64 -7.76
N LYS A 294 0.43 -2.47 -7.70
CA LYS A 294 1.36 -2.67 -8.82
C LYS A 294 2.70 -3.32 -8.39
N ARG A 295 2.76 -3.94 -7.21
CA ARG A 295 3.98 -4.55 -6.62
C ARG A 295 5.22 -3.63 -6.66
N LYS A 296 5.02 -2.32 -6.48
CA LYS A 296 6.12 -1.33 -6.57
C LYS A 296 7.01 -1.38 -5.33
N THR A 297 8.24 -0.92 -5.50
CA THR A 297 9.29 -1.01 -4.49
C THR A 297 9.95 0.35 -4.25
N ILE A 298 10.17 0.70 -2.98
CA ILE A 298 11.05 1.77 -2.52
C ILE A 298 12.28 1.10 -1.90
N THR A 299 13.49 1.52 -2.28
CA THR A 299 14.74 1.01 -1.67
C THR A 299 15.79 2.10 -1.66
N GLY A 300 16.74 2.03 -0.72
CA GLY A 300 17.86 2.96 -0.65
C GLY A 300 19.16 2.31 -1.13
N SER A 301 20.05 3.09 -1.74
CA SER A 301 21.44 2.68 -1.99
C SER A 301 22.41 3.70 -1.42
N LEU A 302 23.46 3.19 -0.78
CA LEU A 302 24.69 3.92 -0.51
C LEU A 302 25.57 3.95 -1.78
N ILE A 303 26.74 4.56 -1.69
CA ILE A 303 27.86 4.35 -2.62
C ILE A 303 28.12 2.84 -2.80
N GLY A 304 28.62 2.42 -3.96
CA GLY A 304 28.99 1.02 -4.23
C GLY A 304 30.26 0.56 -3.53
N GLY A 305 30.54 -0.75 -3.58
CA GLY A 305 31.79 -1.35 -3.10
C GLY A 305 32.97 -1.07 -4.03
N ILE A 306 34.19 -1.45 -3.64
CA ILE A 306 35.40 -1.14 -4.44
C ILE A 306 35.40 -1.91 -5.77
N ARG A 307 34.95 -3.18 -5.78
CA ARG A 307 34.83 -3.96 -7.03
C ARG A 307 33.88 -3.27 -8.01
N GLU A 308 32.69 -2.89 -7.54
CA GLU A 308 31.66 -2.22 -8.34
C GLU A 308 32.11 -0.81 -8.78
N THR A 309 32.94 -0.13 -7.99
CA THR A 309 33.59 1.13 -8.37
C THR A 309 34.54 0.95 -9.55
N GLN A 310 35.32 -0.14 -9.59
CA GLN A 310 36.17 -0.44 -10.75
C GLN A 310 35.32 -0.84 -11.97
N GLU A 311 34.29 -1.67 -11.81
CA GLU A 311 33.34 -2.03 -12.88
C GLU A 311 32.67 -0.79 -13.50
N MET A 312 32.32 0.20 -12.66
CA MET A 312 31.78 1.50 -13.08
C MET A 312 32.81 2.35 -13.84
N LEU A 313 34.06 2.41 -13.36
CA LEU A 313 35.13 3.14 -14.04
C LEU A 313 35.46 2.51 -15.40
N ASP A 314 35.52 1.19 -15.49
CA ASP A 314 35.80 0.45 -16.73
C ASP A 314 34.65 0.60 -17.74
N PHE A 315 33.39 0.59 -17.26
CA PHE A 315 32.22 0.95 -18.07
C PHE A 315 32.30 2.39 -18.58
N CYS A 316 32.62 3.35 -17.72
CA CYS A 316 32.80 4.74 -18.11
C CYS A 316 33.95 4.90 -19.12
N GLY A 317 35.07 4.19 -18.94
CA GLY A 317 36.19 4.12 -19.88
C GLY A 317 35.76 3.62 -21.26
N LYS A 318 35.07 2.47 -21.31
CA LYS A 318 34.54 1.87 -22.54
C LYS A 318 33.56 2.80 -23.29
N HIS A 319 32.75 3.55 -22.56
CA HIS A 319 31.73 4.43 -23.13
C HIS A 319 32.18 5.92 -23.24
N ASN A 320 33.43 6.23 -22.89
CA ASN A 320 34.01 7.58 -22.81
C ASN A 320 33.18 8.57 -21.97
N ILE A 321 32.61 8.07 -20.87
CA ILE A 321 31.89 8.87 -19.88
C ILE A 321 32.91 9.47 -18.91
N ILE A 322 32.85 10.79 -18.77
CA ILE A 322 33.42 11.52 -17.64
C ILE A 322 32.30 12.34 -17.00
N CYS A 323 32.47 12.71 -15.73
CA CYS A 323 31.70 13.83 -15.18
C CYS A 323 32.15 15.09 -15.95
N PRO A 324 31.25 15.78 -16.69
CA PRO A 324 31.64 17.04 -17.31
C PRO A 324 31.89 18.07 -16.18
N HIS A 325 32.73 19.10 -16.37
CA HIS A 325 33.24 19.91 -15.25
C HIS A 325 33.59 21.39 -15.53
N GLU A 326 33.20 22.28 -14.61
CA GLU A 326 33.91 23.53 -14.32
C GLU A 326 35.21 23.16 -13.55
N LEU A 327 36.34 23.79 -13.90
CA LEU A 327 37.57 23.73 -13.12
C LEU A 327 37.69 24.96 -12.22
N ILE A 328 38.06 24.77 -10.95
CA ILE A 328 38.21 25.83 -9.96
C ILE A 328 39.60 25.70 -9.30
N SER A 329 40.31 26.82 -9.14
CA SER A 329 41.61 26.85 -8.47
C SER A 329 41.47 26.71 -6.96
N GLY A 330 42.44 26.05 -6.30
CA GLY A 330 42.32 25.65 -4.89
C GLY A 330 42.21 26.82 -3.88
N ASP A 331 42.68 28.01 -4.24
CA ASP A 331 42.50 29.25 -3.46
C ASP A 331 41.02 29.71 -3.39
N LYS A 332 40.17 29.23 -4.30
CA LYS A 332 38.73 29.53 -4.37
C LYS A 332 37.85 28.42 -3.77
N ILE A 333 38.41 27.44 -3.05
CA ILE A 333 37.65 26.28 -2.55
C ILE A 333 36.45 26.69 -1.67
N SER A 334 36.61 27.70 -0.80
CA SER A 334 35.52 28.21 0.05
C SER A 334 34.43 28.97 -0.72
N GLU A 335 34.78 29.63 -1.84
CA GLU A 335 33.80 30.25 -2.76
C GLU A 335 32.98 29.18 -3.49
N SER A 336 33.61 28.07 -3.86
CA SER A 336 32.93 26.94 -4.51
C SER A 336 31.97 26.19 -3.58
N TYR A 337 32.31 26.05 -2.30
CA TYR A 337 31.40 25.53 -1.25
C TYR A 337 30.09 26.32 -1.22
N ASP A 338 30.20 27.65 -1.21
CA ASP A 338 29.06 28.55 -1.18
C ASP A 338 28.21 28.48 -2.46
N ARG A 339 28.81 28.25 -3.64
CA ARG A 339 28.07 28.01 -4.89
C ARG A 339 27.35 26.67 -4.90
N VAL A 340 27.95 25.60 -4.35
CA VAL A 340 27.30 24.28 -4.19
C VAL A 340 26.08 24.38 -3.25
N VAL A 341 26.20 25.11 -2.13
CA VAL A 341 25.08 25.38 -1.21
C VAL A 341 23.97 26.17 -1.89
N LYS A 342 24.31 27.17 -2.72
CA LYS A 342 23.36 28.01 -3.46
C LYS A 342 22.78 27.33 -4.72
N SER A 343 23.19 26.09 -5.03
CA SER A 343 22.88 25.37 -6.28
C SER A 343 23.27 26.12 -7.56
N ASP A 344 24.27 27.00 -7.47
CA ASP A 344 24.74 27.89 -8.54
C ASP A 344 25.78 27.20 -9.44
N VAL A 345 25.42 26.04 -9.99
CA VAL A 345 26.25 25.30 -10.95
C VAL A 345 25.32 24.71 -12.00
N LYS A 346 25.61 24.95 -13.29
CA LYS A 346 24.89 24.25 -14.36
C LYS A 346 25.39 22.82 -14.41
N TYR A 347 24.69 21.91 -13.71
CA TYR A 347 24.87 20.44 -13.64
C TYR A 347 26.18 19.84 -14.21
N ARG A 348 26.31 19.34 -15.53
CA ARG A 348 27.06 19.81 -16.82
C ARG A 348 26.58 19.11 -18.22
N PHE A 349 26.78 19.67 -19.47
CA PHE A 349 26.15 19.65 -20.92
C PHE A 349 26.00 18.37 -21.94
N VAL A 350 25.45 18.20 -23.23
CA VAL A 350 24.69 18.87 -24.44
C VAL A 350 23.90 17.98 -25.65
N ILE A 351 22.53 18.08 -26.02
CA ILE A 351 21.42 17.69 -27.13
C ILE A 351 20.57 16.30 -27.56
N VAL A 352 19.19 15.96 -27.33
CA VAL A 352 18.05 15.06 -28.05
C VAL A 352 16.44 15.30 -27.71
N SER A 353 15.19 14.60 -27.81
CA SER A 353 14.31 13.32 -28.25
C SER A 353 12.64 13.46 -28.10
N GLY A 354 11.44 12.67 -28.12
CA GLY A 354 10.64 11.27 -28.16
C GLY A 354 8.98 11.35 -28.23
N SER A 355 7.79 10.53 -28.19
CA SER A 355 7.02 9.12 -28.04
C SER A 355 5.43 9.03 -28.57
N ARG A 356 4.24 8.22 -28.44
CA ARG A 356 3.31 7.19 -27.63
C ARG A 356 2.06 6.41 -28.45
N ARG A 357 0.80 5.74 -28.19
CA ARG A 357 -0.40 5.22 -27.26
C ARG A 357 -1.51 4.19 -28.01
N THR A 358 -2.74 3.48 -27.79
CA THR A 358 -3.98 2.93 -26.90
C THR A 358 -5.01 1.86 -27.66
N SER A 359 -6.24 1.14 -27.44
CA SER A 359 -7.47 0.62 -26.53
C SER A 359 -8.58 -0.39 -27.29
N ALA A 360 -9.81 -1.12 -27.04
CA ALA A 360 -11.03 -1.62 -26.12
C ALA A 360 -12.05 -2.78 -26.80
N VAL A 361 -13.30 -3.46 -26.54
CA VAL A 361 -14.55 -3.90 -25.62
C VAL A 361 -15.67 -4.96 -26.33
N GLN A 362 -16.93 -5.65 -26.10
CA GLN A 362 -18.22 -6.09 -25.23
C GLN A 362 -19.13 -7.40 -25.77
N SER A 363 -20.36 -8.08 -25.48
CA SER A 363 -21.64 -8.31 -24.52
C SER A 363 -22.85 -9.50 -24.71
N THR A 364 -23.54 -10.22 -23.67
CA THR A 364 -24.83 -11.16 -23.29
C THR A 364 -25.47 -11.50 -21.72
N MET A 365 -26.04 -12.67 -21.16
CA MET A 365 -27.17 -12.87 -20.04
C MET A 365 -27.11 -13.12 -18.38
N SER A 366 -27.90 -14.02 -17.61
CA SER A 366 -28.46 -13.90 -16.12
C SER A 366 -28.77 -15.09 -14.99
N CYS A 367 -28.78 -14.88 -13.57
CA CYS A 367 -29.13 -15.68 -12.23
C CYS A 367 -28.66 -15.25 -10.65
N LYS A 368 -29.16 -15.78 -9.43
CA LYS A 368 -29.33 -15.35 -7.89
C LYS A 368 -28.21 -15.23 -6.68
N CYS A 369 -28.48 -14.65 -5.41
CA CYS A 369 -27.57 -14.44 -4.15
C CYS A 369 -28.08 -14.15 -2.63
N TYR A 370 -27.24 -13.53 -1.72
CA TYR A 370 -27.44 -12.67 -0.49
C TYR A 370 -26.72 -11.29 -0.71
N ALA A 371 -27.15 -10.12 -0.18
CA ALA A 371 -26.54 -8.80 -0.52
C ALA A 371 -26.61 -7.68 0.54
N ALA A 372 -25.67 -6.73 0.50
CA ALA A 372 -25.77 -5.39 1.11
C ALA A 372 -26.40 -4.42 0.09
N LEU A 373 -27.37 -3.60 0.49
CA LEU A 373 -28.14 -2.75 -0.43
C LEU A 373 -27.70 -1.28 -0.45
N VAL A 374 -27.00 -0.83 0.59
CA VAL A 374 -26.49 0.54 0.78
C VAL A 374 -25.17 0.52 1.56
N PRO A 375 -24.33 1.57 1.48
CA PRO A 375 -23.11 1.71 2.29
C PRO A 375 -23.37 1.51 3.78
N ALA A 376 -22.55 0.67 4.41
CA ALA A 376 -22.63 0.28 5.83
C ALA A 376 -23.98 -0.31 6.31
N GLY A 377 -24.88 -0.65 5.38
CA GLY A 377 -26.13 -1.35 5.69
C GLY A 377 -25.92 -2.83 6.04
N PRO A 378 -26.89 -3.48 6.72
CA PRO A 378 -26.84 -4.91 6.98
C PRO A 378 -26.91 -5.73 5.70
N LEU A 379 -26.32 -6.93 5.74
CA LEU A 379 -26.41 -7.93 4.67
C LEU A 379 -27.72 -8.73 4.83
N VAL A 380 -28.51 -8.77 3.76
CA VAL A 380 -29.88 -9.33 3.72
C VAL A 380 -30.05 -10.32 2.55
N PRO A 381 -31.02 -11.27 2.62
CA PRO A 381 -31.33 -12.14 1.49
C PRO A 381 -31.74 -11.35 0.24
N HIS A 382 -31.31 -11.79 -0.95
CA HIS A 382 -31.54 -11.06 -2.21
C HIS A 382 -31.54 -11.97 -3.45
N THR A 383 -31.72 -11.40 -4.64
CA THR A 383 -31.60 -12.10 -5.93
C THR A 383 -30.96 -11.17 -6.96
N ILE A 384 -29.93 -11.67 -7.66
CA ILE A 384 -29.11 -10.99 -8.68
C ILE A 384 -29.19 -11.71 -10.03
N GLU A 385 -28.32 -11.35 -10.97
CA GLU A 385 -28.13 -12.03 -12.25
C GLU A 385 -26.66 -12.46 -12.57
N ARG A 386 -26.40 -13.78 -12.67
CA ARG A 386 -25.23 -14.55 -13.16
C ARG A 386 -25.48 -15.08 -14.57
N ARG A 387 -24.71 -14.64 -15.56
CA ARG A 387 -24.58 -15.28 -16.89
C ARG A 387 -24.73 -16.81 -16.93
N ALA A 388 -25.30 -17.29 -18.03
CA ALA A 388 -25.23 -18.70 -18.40
C ALA A 388 -23.77 -19.17 -18.56
N VAL A 389 -23.55 -20.49 -18.48
CA VAL A 389 -22.23 -21.10 -18.69
C VAL A 389 -21.84 -20.95 -20.16
N GLY A 390 -20.87 -20.07 -20.42
CA GLY A 390 -20.27 -19.89 -21.73
C GLY A 390 -19.26 -20.98 -22.09
N PRO A 391 -18.63 -20.90 -23.27
CA PRO A 391 -17.77 -21.95 -23.81
C PRO A 391 -16.61 -22.36 -22.87
N ASP A 392 -16.00 -21.40 -22.17
CA ASP A 392 -14.80 -21.58 -21.34
C ASP A 392 -15.08 -21.51 -19.84
N ASP A 393 -16.36 -21.57 -19.43
CA ASP A 393 -16.80 -21.32 -18.05
C ASP A 393 -17.03 -22.58 -17.21
N VAL A 394 -16.93 -22.42 -15.90
CA VAL A 394 -17.23 -23.40 -14.87
C VAL A 394 -18.35 -22.84 -13.99
N ALA A 395 -19.46 -23.55 -13.88
CA ALA A 395 -20.47 -23.31 -12.86
C ALA A 395 -20.11 -24.06 -11.58
N ILE A 396 -20.18 -23.36 -10.44
CA ILE A 396 -19.81 -23.87 -9.13
C ILE A 396 -21.00 -23.71 -8.19
N ASP A 397 -21.40 -24.81 -7.56
CA ASP A 397 -22.26 -24.84 -6.38
C ASP A 397 -21.39 -24.52 -5.16
N ILE A 398 -21.59 -23.34 -4.60
CA ILE A 398 -20.79 -22.82 -3.48
C ILE A 398 -21.26 -23.52 -2.22
N LYS A 399 -20.33 -24.00 -1.39
CA LYS A 399 -20.61 -24.52 -0.04
C LYS A 399 -20.10 -23.59 1.05
N TYR A 400 -18.95 -22.97 0.83
CA TYR A 400 -18.29 -22.14 1.83
C TYR A 400 -17.83 -20.81 1.24
N ALA A 401 -18.08 -19.73 1.98
CA ALA A 401 -17.59 -18.40 1.66
C ALA A 401 -16.86 -17.80 2.87
N GLY A 402 -15.56 -17.50 2.72
CA GLY A 402 -14.78 -16.86 3.77
C GLY A 402 -15.08 -15.36 3.88
N ILE A 403 -14.96 -14.82 5.11
CA ILE A 403 -15.12 -13.39 5.40
C ILE A 403 -13.75 -12.80 5.78
N CYS A 404 -13.38 -11.68 5.15
CA CYS A 404 -12.21 -10.89 5.52
C CYS A 404 -12.51 -9.39 5.64
N HIS A 405 -11.53 -8.63 6.15
CA HIS A 405 -11.63 -7.17 6.30
C HIS A 405 -12.00 -6.46 4.97
N SER A 406 -11.56 -6.96 3.81
CA SER A 406 -11.96 -6.42 2.50
C SER A 406 -13.47 -6.43 2.29
N ASP A 407 -14.19 -7.48 2.72
CA ASP A 407 -15.65 -7.56 2.59
C ASP A 407 -16.38 -6.57 3.53
N VAL A 408 -15.71 -6.16 4.60
CA VAL A 408 -16.17 -5.10 5.52
C VAL A 408 -15.90 -3.72 4.91
N HIS A 409 -14.65 -3.42 4.54
CA HIS A 409 -14.25 -2.12 3.98
C HIS A 409 -15.01 -1.76 2.70
N GLN A 410 -15.23 -2.74 1.81
CA GLN A 410 -15.99 -2.54 0.57
C GLN A 410 -17.48 -2.28 0.86
N ALA A 411 -18.11 -3.06 1.73
CA ALA A 411 -19.52 -2.87 2.10
C ALA A 411 -19.78 -1.56 2.86
N ARG A 412 -18.74 -0.97 3.48
CA ARG A 412 -18.79 0.30 4.22
C ARG A 412 -18.26 1.51 3.45
N GLU A 413 -17.85 1.36 2.18
CA GLU A 413 -17.20 2.38 1.35
C GLU A 413 -15.92 3.00 1.97
N GLU A 414 -15.25 2.29 2.88
CA GLU A 414 -14.06 2.77 3.59
C GLU A 414 -12.82 2.91 2.68
N TRP A 415 -12.88 2.39 1.46
CA TRP A 415 -11.88 2.57 0.39
C TRP A 415 -12.40 3.45 -0.78
N GLY A 416 -13.47 4.21 -0.55
CA GLY A 416 -14.14 5.02 -1.56
C GLY A 416 -15.38 4.33 -2.15
N SER A 417 -15.99 4.99 -3.14
CA SER A 417 -17.30 4.61 -3.68
C SER A 417 -17.35 3.19 -4.28
N ALA A 418 -18.40 2.47 -3.95
CA ALA A 418 -18.63 1.08 -4.36
C ALA A 418 -19.94 0.92 -5.14
N ILE A 419 -20.16 -0.30 -5.65
CA ILE A 419 -21.31 -0.67 -6.48
C ILE A 419 -22.31 -1.44 -5.62
N PHE A 420 -23.50 -0.87 -5.43
CA PHE A 420 -24.63 -1.50 -4.74
C PHE A 420 -25.77 -1.82 -5.74
N PRO A 421 -26.56 -2.90 -5.52
CA PRO A 421 -26.44 -3.88 -4.44
C PRO A 421 -25.14 -4.69 -4.53
N MET A 422 -24.47 -4.91 -3.40
CA MET A 422 -23.20 -5.60 -3.32
C MET A 422 -23.41 -7.02 -2.77
N VAL A 423 -22.81 -8.01 -3.42
CA VAL A 423 -22.71 -9.39 -2.92
C VAL A 423 -21.23 -9.64 -2.61
N PRO A 424 -20.78 -9.57 -1.35
CA PRO A 424 -19.38 -9.78 -1.00
C PRO A 424 -18.94 -11.25 -1.09
N GLY A 425 -17.75 -11.55 -0.58
CA GLY A 425 -17.16 -12.88 -0.57
C GLY A 425 -16.23 -13.09 -1.77
N HIS A 426 -14.95 -13.29 -1.47
CA HIS A 426 -13.86 -13.46 -2.43
C HIS A 426 -12.94 -14.64 -2.07
N GLU A 427 -13.41 -15.46 -1.15
CA GLU A 427 -12.82 -16.70 -0.67
C GLU A 427 -13.92 -17.74 -0.84
N ILE A 428 -13.93 -18.49 -1.94
CA ILE A 428 -15.08 -19.33 -2.33
C ILE A 428 -14.64 -20.78 -2.44
N GLY A 429 -15.27 -21.69 -1.71
CA GLY A 429 -15.08 -23.14 -1.81
C GLY A 429 -16.37 -23.85 -2.21
N GLY A 430 -16.29 -24.80 -3.15
CA GLY A 430 -17.46 -25.49 -3.66
C GLY A 430 -17.16 -26.65 -4.62
N PHE A 431 -18.18 -27.09 -5.34
CA PHE A 431 -18.11 -28.19 -6.30
C PHE A 431 -18.61 -27.76 -7.68
N VAL A 432 -17.95 -28.25 -8.73
CA VAL A 432 -18.35 -27.97 -10.12
C VAL A 432 -19.68 -28.67 -10.43
N THR A 433 -20.67 -27.91 -10.91
CA THR A 433 -21.99 -28.43 -11.32
C THR A 433 -22.19 -28.50 -12.84
N ALA A 434 -21.57 -27.59 -13.59
CA ALA A 434 -21.54 -27.63 -15.05
C ALA A 434 -20.23 -27.03 -15.59
N VAL A 435 -19.85 -27.41 -16.80
CA VAL A 435 -18.67 -26.89 -17.50
C VAL A 435 -19.02 -26.58 -18.95
N GLY A 436 -18.40 -25.53 -19.50
CA GLY A 436 -18.51 -25.16 -20.90
C GLY A 436 -17.79 -26.16 -21.83
N PRO A 437 -18.20 -26.25 -23.11
CA PRO A 437 -17.62 -27.19 -24.09
C PRO A 437 -16.11 -27.07 -24.32
N ASN A 438 -15.47 -25.94 -24.02
CA ASN A 438 -14.02 -25.75 -24.15
C ASN A 438 -13.26 -26.08 -22.84
N VAL A 439 -13.95 -26.50 -21.78
CA VAL A 439 -13.33 -26.80 -20.48
C VAL A 439 -12.87 -28.26 -20.42
N THR A 440 -11.57 -28.46 -20.56
CA THR A 440 -10.90 -29.75 -20.31
C THR A 440 -10.19 -29.79 -18.96
N SER A 441 -10.02 -28.63 -18.30
CA SER A 441 -9.29 -28.49 -17.04
C SER A 441 -10.10 -28.86 -15.79
N PHE A 442 -11.43 -29.02 -15.91
CA PHE A 442 -12.36 -29.36 -14.81
C PHE A 442 -13.47 -30.29 -15.30
N LYS A 443 -14.07 -31.04 -14.37
CA LYS A 443 -15.28 -31.86 -14.59
C LYS A 443 -16.29 -31.66 -13.45
N VAL A 444 -17.55 -32.00 -13.72
CA VAL A 444 -18.62 -32.01 -12.69
C VAL A 444 -18.21 -32.89 -11.50
N GLY A 445 -18.45 -32.39 -10.29
CA GLY A 445 -18.01 -33.01 -9.03
C GLY A 445 -16.57 -32.70 -8.61
N ASP A 446 -15.78 -31.96 -9.40
CA ASP A 446 -14.46 -31.48 -8.94
C ASP A 446 -14.62 -30.51 -7.76
N LYS A 447 -13.78 -30.71 -6.73
CA LYS A 447 -13.60 -29.84 -5.57
C LYS A 447 -12.74 -28.64 -5.95
N VAL A 448 -13.32 -27.44 -5.89
CA VAL A 448 -12.72 -26.23 -6.48
C VAL A 448 -12.88 -25.01 -5.58
N GLY A 449 -12.08 -23.98 -5.85
CA GLY A 449 -12.23 -22.68 -5.23
C GLY A 449 -11.97 -21.51 -6.19
N VAL A 450 -12.47 -20.34 -5.80
CA VAL A 450 -12.29 -19.07 -6.52
C VAL A 450 -11.83 -18.00 -5.54
N GLY A 451 -10.74 -17.31 -5.90
CA GLY A 451 -10.15 -16.22 -5.11
C GLY A 451 -10.74 -14.85 -5.47
N CYS A 452 -9.91 -13.81 -5.39
CA CYS A 452 -10.36 -12.42 -5.44
C CYS A 452 -10.56 -11.83 -6.85
N MET A 453 -10.26 -12.59 -7.90
CA MET A 453 -10.47 -12.19 -9.31
C MET A 453 -11.10 -13.31 -10.12
N VAL A 454 -11.91 -12.92 -11.12
CA VAL A 454 -12.65 -13.82 -12.02
C VAL A 454 -12.34 -13.61 -13.51
N ASP A 455 -11.65 -12.53 -13.87
CA ASP A 455 -11.13 -12.31 -15.23
C ASP A 455 -9.97 -11.29 -15.26
N SER A 456 -9.23 -11.26 -16.37
CA SER A 456 -8.20 -10.26 -16.70
C SER A 456 -8.07 -10.11 -18.22
N CYS A 457 -7.23 -9.21 -18.73
CA CYS A 457 -7.12 -9.00 -20.18
C CYS A 457 -6.44 -10.15 -20.95
N ARG A 458 -5.69 -11.04 -20.28
CA ARG A 458 -4.92 -12.18 -20.85
C ARG A 458 -3.82 -11.81 -21.86
N GLU A 459 -3.84 -10.61 -22.44
CA GLU A 459 -2.92 -10.16 -23.49
C GLU A 459 -1.77 -9.27 -23.02
N CYS A 460 -1.91 -8.55 -21.89
CA CYS A 460 -0.84 -7.68 -21.40
C CYS A 460 0.33 -8.49 -20.82
N GLN A 461 1.49 -7.83 -20.65
CA GLN A 461 2.70 -8.49 -20.14
C GLN A 461 2.46 -9.20 -18.81
N SER A 462 1.78 -8.56 -17.86
CA SER A 462 1.42 -9.14 -16.55
C SER A 462 0.70 -10.48 -16.68
N CYS A 463 -0.37 -10.55 -17.47
CA CYS A 463 -1.13 -11.77 -17.68
C CYS A 463 -0.33 -12.86 -18.42
N LYS A 464 0.61 -12.48 -19.28
CA LYS A 464 1.52 -13.41 -19.97
C LYS A 464 2.63 -13.95 -19.07
N GLU A 465 2.92 -13.27 -17.96
CA GLU A 465 3.90 -13.66 -16.94
C GLU A 465 3.24 -14.43 -15.77
N GLY A 466 1.91 -14.60 -15.76
CA GLY A 466 1.15 -15.21 -14.65
C GLY A 466 0.90 -14.26 -13.47
N ASP A 467 0.92 -12.96 -13.74
CA ASP A 467 0.65 -11.83 -12.84
C ASP A 467 -0.68 -11.12 -13.28
N GLU A 468 -1.73 -11.89 -13.57
CA GLU A 468 -3.06 -11.37 -13.97
C GLU A 468 -3.77 -10.54 -12.88
N ASN A 469 -3.44 -10.77 -11.60
CA ASN A 469 -3.73 -9.89 -10.46
C ASN A 469 -3.30 -8.43 -10.70
N TYR A 470 -2.19 -8.21 -11.41
CA TYR A 470 -1.63 -6.91 -11.75
C TYR A 470 -1.89 -6.48 -13.20
N CYS A 471 -2.80 -7.16 -13.90
CA CYS A 471 -3.24 -6.87 -15.27
C CYS A 471 -3.22 -5.35 -15.58
N ALA A 472 -2.48 -4.94 -16.63
CA ALA A 472 -2.22 -3.52 -16.90
C ALA A 472 -3.48 -2.68 -17.23
N THR A 473 -4.59 -3.33 -17.59
CA THR A 473 -5.93 -2.72 -17.79
C THR A 473 -6.90 -3.01 -16.62
N GLY A 474 -6.34 -3.51 -15.50
CA GLY A 474 -6.98 -3.89 -14.22
C GLY A 474 -7.60 -5.29 -14.24
N ALA A 475 -7.39 -6.11 -13.23
CA ALA A 475 -8.18 -7.35 -13.06
C ALA A 475 -9.70 -7.06 -12.97
N VAL A 476 -10.53 -8.10 -13.09
CA VAL A 476 -11.95 -8.09 -12.74
C VAL A 476 -12.10 -8.82 -11.41
N MET A 477 -12.42 -8.06 -10.36
CA MET A 477 -12.56 -8.58 -9.00
C MET A 477 -13.83 -9.42 -8.85
N THR A 478 -13.81 -10.43 -7.96
CA THR A 478 -14.92 -11.39 -7.77
C THR A 478 -16.24 -10.76 -7.32
N TYR A 479 -16.16 -9.63 -6.63
CA TYR A 479 -17.29 -8.70 -6.41
C TYR A 479 -16.81 -7.25 -6.48
N ASN A 480 -17.76 -6.31 -6.56
CA ASN A 480 -17.53 -4.86 -6.74
C ASN A 480 -16.65 -4.51 -7.97
N GLY A 481 -16.49 -5.46 -8.89
CA GLY A 481 -15.90 -5.25 -10.21
C GLY A 481 -16.99 -5.10 -11.26
N LYS A 482 -16.56 -5.00 -12.52
CA LYS A 482 -17.41 -5.08 -13.71
C LYS A 482 -16.68 -5.91 -14.76
N TYR A 483 -17.37 -6.82 -15.45
CA TYR A 483 -16.74 -7.52 -16.57
C TYR A 483 -16.55 -6.51 -17.71
N LYS A 484 -15.44 -6.64 -18.45
CA LYS A 484 -14.98 -5.59 -19.39
C LYS A 484 -14.15 -6.10 -20.57
N TYR A 485 -13.81 -7.40 -20.61
CA TYR A 485 -12.89 -7.94 -21.61
C TYR A 485 -13.56 -8.76 -22.68
N LYS A 486 -13.13 -8.53 -23.92
CA LYS A 486 -13.78 -9.03 -25.14
C LYS A 486 -13.98 -10.55 -25.13
N HIS A 487 -13.00 -11.34 -24.68
CA HIS A 487 -13.10 -12.81 -24.65
C HIS A 487 -14.20 -13.38 -23.73
N CYS A 488 -14.55 -12.71 -22.62
CA CYS A 488 -15.69 -13.11 -21.80
C CYS A 488 -17.01 -12.57 -22.38
N LEU A 489 -16.92 -11.39 -23.00
CA LEU A 489 -18.11 -10.64 -23.42
C LEU A 489 -18.63 -11.02 -24.81
N GLU A 490 -17.81 -11.68 -25.63
CA GLU A 490 -18.23 -12.35 -26.87
C GLU A 490 -19.40 -13.34 -26.65
N TYR A 491 -19.66 -13.74 -25.40
CA TYR A 491 -20.81 -14.54 -25.01
C TYR A 491 -21.54 -14.09 -23.71
N THR A 492 -21.21 -12.97 -23.01
CA THR A 492 -21.95 -12.43 -21.81
C THR A 492 -21.91 -10.87 -21.62
N GLU A 493 -22.92 -10.16 -21.06
CA GLU A 493 -23.16 -8.64 -21.16
C GLU A 493 -22.76 -8.01 -19.84
N ASP A 494 -22.24 -8.85 -18.97
CA ASP A 494 -21.79 -8.45 -17.68
C ASP A 494 -20.63 -7.42 -17.84
N GLY A 495 -20.17 -7.24 -19.08
CA GLY A 495 -19.78 -6.00 -19.78
C GLY A 495 -20.47 -4.73 -19.31
N GLY A 496 -20.10 -4.29 -18.12
CA GLY A 496 -20.67 -3.12 -17.42
C GLY A 496 -21.58 -3.49 -16.24
N LYS A 497 -22.15 -4.71 -16.17
CA LYS A 497 -22.87 -5.20 -14.98
C LYS A 497 -21.87 -5.45 -13.83
N PRO A 498 -22.33 -5.40 -12.56
CA PRO A 498 -21.48 -5.72 -11.42
C PRO A 498 -21.04 -7.19 -11.41
N THR A 499 -19.85 -7.46 -10.86
CA THR A 499 -19.53 -8.81 -10.36
C THR A 499 -20.13 -9.00 -8.97
N TYR A 500 -20.58 -10.22 -8.71
CA TYR A 500 -21.21 -10.61 -7.45
C TYR A 500 -20.50 -11.83 -6.88
N GLY A 501 -20.15 -11.77 -5.60
CA GLY A 501 -19.19 -12.67 -4.96
C GLY A 501 -19.75 -13.99 -4.44
N GLY A 502 -19.06 -14.50 -3.42
CA GLY A 502 -19.27 -15.80 -2.78
C GLY A 502 -20.45 -15.87 -1.82
N TYR A 503 -21.05 -14.76 -1.40
CA TYR A 503 -22.27 -14.74 -0.57
C TYR A 503 -23.51 -15.07 -1.45
N ALA A 504 -23.42 -16.16 -2.20
CA ALA A 504 -24.43 -16.67 -3.12
C ALA A 504 -24.38 -18.21 -3.13
N GLN A 505 -25.42 -18.85 -3.66
CA GLN A 505 -25.48 -20.32 -3.73
C GLN A 505 -24.70 -20.88 -4.92
N SER A 506 -24.47 -20.06 -5.96
CA SER A 506 -23.66 -20.44 -7.12
C SER A 506 -22.89 -19.25 -7.70
N ILE A 507 -21.87 -19.55 -8.50
CA ILE A 507 -21.10 -18.60 -9.32
C ILE A 507 -20.71 -19.27 -10.64
N VAL A 508 -20.52 -18.46 -11.70
CA VAL A 508 -20.06 -18.92 -13.02
C VAL A 508 -18.79 -18.14 -13.36
N VAL A 509 -17.66 -18.84 -13.47
CA VAL A 509 -16.31 -18.25 -13.57
C VAL A 509 -15.57 -18.89 -14.74
N ASP A 510 -14.78 -18.11 -15.47
CA ASP A 510 -13.92 -18.65 -16.54
C ASP A 510 -12.90 -19.64 -15.95
N LYS A 511 -12.68 -20.76 -16.63
CA LYS A 511 -11.82 -21.89 -16.17
C LYS A 511 -10.39 -21.48 -15.79
N ASN A 512 -9.89 -20.34 -16.27
CA ASN A 512 -8.54 -19.85 -15.97
C ASN A 512 -8.45 -19.11 -14.61
N TYR A 513 -9.58 -18.92 -13.90
CA TYR A 513 -9.64 -18.26 -12.59
C TYR A 513 -10.22 -19.16 -11.48
N VAL A 514 -10.38 -20.45 -11.79
CA VAL A 514 -10.79 -21.50 -10.86
C VAL A 514 -9.55 -22.28 -10.42
N CYS A 515 -9.40 -22.51 -9.12
CA CYS A 515 -8.32 -23.32 -8.55
C CYS A 515 -8.84 -24.68 -8.09
N ARG A 516 -7.97 -25.70 -8.08
CA ARG A 516 -8.24 -27.01 -7.48
C ARG A 516 -7.85 -26.99 -6.01
N ILE A 517 -8.77 -27.34 -5.12
CA ILE A 517 -8.47 -27.50 -3.70
C ILE A 517 -8.06 -28.96 -3.47
N PRO A 518 -6.85 -29.25 -2.92
CA PRO A 518 -6.41 -30.62 -2.70
C PRO A 518 -7.39 -31.45 -1.87
N ASP A 519 -7.55 -32.73 -2.22
CA ASP A 519 -8.55 -33.61 -1.62
C ASP A 519 -8.36 -33.77 -0.11
N ASN A 520 -7.11 -33.75 0.37
CA ASN A 520 -6.73 -33.94 1.78
C ASN A 520 -6.96 -32.72 2.69
N LEU A 521 -7.20 -31.52 2.14
CA LEU A 521 -7.54 -30.34 2.95
C LEU A 521 -9.04 -30.30 3.22
N ASP A 522 -9.46 -29.86 4.40
CA ASP A 522 -10.87 -29.52 4.63
C ASP A 522 -11.32 -28.37 3.71
N LEU A 523 -12.55 -28.40 3.21
CA LEU A 523 -13.05 -27.40 2.25
C LEU A 523 -13.30 -26.04 2.93
N ALA A 524 -13.87 -26.02 4.13
CA ALA A 524 -14.10 -24.77 4.87
C ALA A 524 -12.77 -24.13 5.26
N GLY A 525 -11.84 -24.91 5.83
CA GLY A 525 -10.49 -24.45 6.20
C GLY A 525 -9.58 -24.10 5.02
N ALA A 526 -9.77 -24.71 3.84
CA ALA A 526 -9.06 -24.31 2.63
C ALA A 526 -9.61 -23.03 1.98
N THR A 527 -10.88 -22.69 2.22
CA THR A 527 -11.55 -21.56 1.55
C THR A 527 -10.84 -20.22 1.82
N PRO A 528 -10.45 -19.84 3.05
CA PRO A 528 -9.69 -18.61 3.29
C PRO A 528 -8.27 -18.58 2.71
N LEU A 529 -7.69 -19.72 2.29
CA LEU A 529 -6.36 -19.75 1.68
C LEU A 529 -6.33 -18.97 0.35
N LEU A 530 -7.46 -18.96 -0.37
CA LEU A 530 -7.67 -18.29 -1.66
C LEU A 530 -7.51 -16.76 -1.60
N CYS A 531 -7.47 -16.18 -0.39
CA CYS A 531 -7.05 -14.80 -0.16
C CYS A 531 -5.93 -14.74 0.88
N ALA A 532 -6.13 -15.22 2.12
CA ALA A 532 -5.15 -15.08 3.20
C ALA A 532 -3.84 -15.83 2.93
N GLY A 533 -3.95 -17.07 2.44
CA GLY A 533 -2.80 -17.92 2.13
C GLY A 533 -1.98 -17.34 0.98
N ILE A 534 -2.62 -17.01 -0.14
CA ILE A 534 -1.92 -16.45 -1.30
C ILE A 534 -1.35 -15.04 -1.05
N THR A 535 -2.04 -14.20 -0.27
CA THR A 535 -1.57 -12.84 0.08
C THR A 535 -0.24 -12.88 0.82
N VAL A 536 0.07 -13.93 1.59
CA VAL A 536 1.36 -14.08 2.28
C VAL A 536 2.34 -14.98 1.52
N TYR A 537 1.86 -15.96 0.74
CA TYR A 537 2.69 -16.84 -0.09
C TYR A 537 3.35 -16.10 -1.26
N SER A 538 2.59 -15.34 -2.05
CA SER A 538 3.10 -14.59 -3.21
C SER A 538 4.26 -13.65 -2.85
N PRO A 539 4.17 -12.78 -1.82
CA PRO A 539 5.31 -11.95 -1.43
C PRO A 539 6.51 -12.73 -0.93
N MET A 540 6.35 -13.85 -0.21
CA MET A 540 7.47 -14.70 0.20
C MET A 540 8.19 -15.31 -1.00
N ALA A 541 7.44 -15.90 -1.94
CA ALA A 541 7.96 -16.52 -3.16
C ALA A 541 8.64 -15.48 -4.06
N TYR A 542 7.93 -14.41 -4.45
CA TYR A 542 8.42 -13.36 -5.34
C TYR A 542 9.66 -12.65 -4.77
N ASN A 543 9.70 -12.42 -3.45
CA ASN A 543 10.87 -11.80 -2.83
C ASN A 543 12.04 -12.75 -2.58
N GLY A 544 11.90 -14.04 -2.89
CA GLY A 544 12.96 -15.03 -2.84
C GLY A 544 13.30 -15.51 -1.43
N LEU A 545 12.30 -15.69 -0.57
CA LEU A 545 12.46 -16.28 0.77
C LEU A 545 12.92 -17.75 0.66
N LYS A 546 13.95 -18.12 1.41
CA LYS A 546 14.58 -19.44 1.42
C LYS A 546 14.51 -20.07 2.80
N ALA A 547 14.47 -21.40 2.85
CA ALA A 547 14.65 -22.15 4.08
C ALA A 547 15.93 -21.72 4.82
N GLY A 548 15.87 -21.63 6.14
CA GLY A 548 16.95 -21.13 7.00
C GLY A 548 17.04 -19.61 7.13
N GLN A 549 16.25 -18.82 6.39
CA GLN A 549 16.14 -17.37 6.62
C GLN A 549 15.20 -17.03 7.79
N LYS A 550 15.34 -15.80 8.31
CA LYS A 550 14.58 -15.27 9.44
C LYS A 550 13.42 -14.39 8.97
N LEU A 551 12.20 -14.86 9.22
CA LEU A 551 10.96 -14.22 8.84
C LEU A 551 10.33 -13.49 10.04
N GLY A 552 10.16 -12.18 9.94
CA GLY A 552 9.27 -11.42 10.79
C GLY A 552 7.83 -11.47 10.29
N VAL A 553 6.88 -11.54 11.22
CA VAL A 553 5.45 -11.35 10.94
C VAL A 553 4.95 -10.23 11.83
N ALA A 554 4.65 -9.07 11.25
CA ALA A 554 4.15 -7.92 11.99
C ALA A 554 2.61 -7.95 12.03
N GLY A 555 2.06 -7.97 13.24
CA GLY A 555 0.64 -8.23 13.48
C GLY A 555 0.29 -9.73 13.39
N LEU A 556 -0.68 -10.16 14.20
CA LEU A 556 -1.12 -11.56 14.27
C LEU A 556 -2.66 -11.64 14.22
N GLY A 557 -3.21 -11.18 13.10
CA GLY A 557 -4.58 -11.48 12.65
C GLY A 557 -4.59 -12.64 11.65
N GLY A 558 -5.66 -12.81 10.86
CA GLY A 558 -5.77 -13.91 9.90
C GLY A 558 -4.64 -14.00 8.86
N LEU A 559 -4.13 -12.87 8.36
CA LEU A 559 -2.93 -12.85 7.51
C LEU A 559 -1.67 -13.26 8.30
N GLY A 560 -1.49 -12.73 9.51
CA GLY A 560 -0.32 -13.04 10.35
C GLY A 560 -0.26 -14.52 10.74
N ALA A 561 -1.40 -15.13 11.11
CA ALA A 561 -1.48 -16.56 11.39
C ALA A 561 -1.07 -17.41 10.18
N MET A 562 -1.57 -17.07 8.98
CA MET A 562 -1.15 -17.74 7.74
C MET A 562 0.34 -17.52 7.44
N ALA A 563 0.88 -16.32 7.66
CA ALA A 563 2.29 -16.03 7.45
C ALA A 563 3.21 -16.85 8.39
N VAL A 564 2.80 -17.07 9.64
CA VAL A 564 3.52 -17.96 10.57
C VAL A 564 3.46 -19.40 10.08
N MET A 565 2.26 -19.94 9.78
CA MET A 565 2.09 -21.33 9.36
C MET A 565 2.84 -21.65 8.06
N ILE A 566 2.73 -20.78 7.06
CA ILE A 566 3.42 -20.94 5.77
C ILE A 566 4.94 -20.74 5.94
N GLY A 567 5.38 -19.74 6.70
CA GLY A 567 6.80 -19.50 6.98
C GLY A 567 7.49 -20.67 7.73
N LYS A 568 6.80 -21.27 8.71
CA LYS A 568 7.29 -22.48 9.40
C LYS A 568 7.39 -23.68 8.44
N ALA A 569 6.40 -23.88 7.57
CA ALA A 569 6.44 -24.93 6.55
C ALA A 569 7.51 -24.69 5.46
N TRP A 570 7.86 -23.42 5.19
CA TRP A 570 8.96 -23.01 4.31
C TRP A 570 10.35 -23.34 4.87
N GLY A 571 10.42 -23.76 6.14
CA GLY A 571 11.68 -24.01 6.85
C GLY A 571 12.36 -22.72 7.33
N CYS A 572 11.62 -21.64 7.59
CA CYS A 572 12.16 -20.41 8.16
C CYS A 572 12.17 -20.43 9.71
N GLU A 573 13.04 -19.61 10.29
CA GLU A 573 12.94 -19.18 11.69
C GLU A 573 11.95 -18.01 11.74
N VAL A 574 10.81 -18.17 12.40
CA VAL A 574 9.70 -17.21 12.40
C VAL A 574 9.61 -16.46 13.72
N THR A 575 9.64 -15.13 13.63
CA THR A 575 9.51 -14.18 14.74
C THR A 575 8.21 -13.39 14.58
N VAL A 576 7.30 -13.50 15.55
CA VAL A 576 6.09 -12.67 15.58
C VAL A 576 6.39 -11.34 16.28
N LEU A 577 5.96 -10.23 15.68
CA LEU A 577 6.15 -8.87 16.19
C LEU A 577 4.77 -8.32 16.63
N SER A 578 4.62 -8.04 17.91
CA SER A 578 3.32 -7.69 18.53
C SER A 578 3.43 -6.46 19.43
N ARG A 579 2.39 -5.62 19.46
CA ARG A 579 2.31 -4.47 20.39
C ARG A 579 2.22 -4.87 21.87
N SER A 580 1.84 -6.11 22.17
CA SER A 580 1.68 -6.59 23.56
C SER A 580 1.79 -8.11 23.69
N GLU A 581 1.99 -8.55 24.94
CA GLU A 581 2.13 -9.96 25.36
C GLU A 581 0.90 -10.85 25.07
N GLY A 582 -0.29 -10.27 24.90
CA GLY A 582 -1.56 -11.01 24.85
C GLY A 582 -1.69 -12.06 23.73
N LYS A 583 -0.76 -12.07 22.77
CA LYS A 583 -0.68 -13.06 21.68
C LYS A 583 0.60 -13.92 21.71
N ARG A 584 1.43 -13.88 22.76
CA ARG A 584 2.65 -14.70 22.85
C ARG A 584 2.31 -16.19 22.90
N ASP A 585 1.39 -16.59 23.76
CA ASP A 585 0.96 -18.00 23.88
C ASP A 585 0.37 -18.54 22.58
N GLU A 586 -0.49 -17.75 21.93
CA GLU A 586 -1.09 -18.03 20.63
C GLU A 586 -0.02 -18.24 19.53
N ALA A 587 0.93 -17.30 19.40
CA ALA A 587 2.02 -17.39 18.43
C ALA A 587 2.96 -18.59 18.68
N MET A 588 3.34 -18.81 19.94
CA MET A 588 4.41 -19.76 20.30
C MET A 588 3.89 -21.20 20.48
N LYS A 589 2.68 -21.38 21.04
CA LYS A 589 2.11 -22.70 21.39
C LYS A 589 1.17 -23.22 20.30
N GLU A 590 0.26 -22.37 19.81
CA GLU A 590 -0.73 -22.76 18.80
C GLU A 590 -0.10 -22.75 17.39
N LEU A 591 0.46 -21.61 16.98
CA LEU A 591 1.03 -21.41 15.63
C LEU A 591 2.50 -21.83 15.48
N LYS A 592 3.22 -22.11 16.57
CA LYS A 592 4.60 -22.63 16.60
C LYS A 592 5.64 -21.70 15.95
N ALA A 593 5.50 -20.39 16.16
CA ALA A 593 6.58 -19.43 15.93
C ALA A 593 7.80 -19.77 16.82
N ASP A 594 9.00 -19.45 16.36
CA ASP A 594 10.25 -19.70 17.10
C ASP A 594 10.55 -18.59 18.10
N LYS A 595 10.04 -17.37 17.85
CA LYS A 595 10.25 -16.17 18.66
C LYS A 595 9.03 -15.25 18.66
N PHE A 596 8.94 -14.42 19.69
CA PHE A 596 7.93 -13.38 19.84
C PHE A 596 8.56 -12.14 20.49
N VAL A 597 8.37 -10.98 19.87
CA VAL A 597 8.93 -9.68 20.26
C VAL A 597 7.79 -8.75 20.67
N VAL A 598 7.86 -8.22 21.89
CA VAL A 598 6.94 -7.18 22.37
C VAL A 598 7.48 -5.81 21.97
N MET A 599 6.80 -5.15 21.04
CA MET A 599 7.17 -3.82 20.51
C MET A 599 7.11 -2.70 21.56
N SER A 600 6.52 -2.94 22.73
CA SER A 600 6.49 -2.02 23.88
C SER A 600 7.50 -2.39 24.98
N ASN A 601 8.50 -3.21 24.66
CA ASN A 601 9.61 -3.57 25.55
C ASN A 601 10.92 -3.29 24.81
N ASP A 602 11.61 -2.24 25.22
CA ASP A 602 12.85 -1.78 24.57
C ASP A 602 13.91 -2.89 24.50
N SER A 603 13.97 -3.78 25.50
CA SER A 603 14.92 -4.91 25.51
C SER A 603 14.57 -6.02 24.51
N ASP A 604 13.29 -6.24 24.21
CA ASP A 604 12.86 -7.16 23.13
C ASP A 604 13.19 -6.53 21.76
N VAL A 605 12.99 -5.22 21.62
CA VAL A 605 13.25 -4.44 20.40
C VAL A 605 14.75 -4.37 20.08
N GLU A 606 15.60 -4.06 21.07
CA GLU A 606 17.06 -4.08 20.93
C GLU A 606 17.59 -5.47 20.54
N ALA A 607 17.08 -6.54 21.18
CA ALA A 607 17.48 -7.91 20.90
C ALA A 607 17.06 -8.39 19.48
N ALA A 608 16.02 -7.79 18.90
CA ALA A 608 15.56 -8.06 17.54
C ALA A 608 16.29 -7.24 16.46
N ALA A 609 17.08 -6.22 16.82
CA ALA A 609 17.69 -5.28 15.89
C ALA A 609 18.59 -5.96 14.83
N SER A 610 18.37 -5.63 13.56
CA SER A 610 19.10 -6.16 12.40
C SER A 610 19.20 -7.70 12.30
N SER A 611 18.23 -8.43 12.87
CA SER A 611 18.22 -9.90 12.92
C SER A 611 17.47 -10.58 11.76
N LEU A 612 16.54 -9.89 11.08
CA LEU A 612 15.57 -10.48 10.15
C LEU A 612 15.95 -10.30 8.67
N ASP A 613 15.62 -11.29 7.83
CA ASP A 613 15.76 -11.25 6.37
C ASP A 613 14.56 -10.53 5.71
N MET A 614 13.36 -10.85 6.18
CA MET A 614 12.11 -10.37 5.61
C MET A 614 11.10 -10.12 6.73
N ILE A 615 10.25 -9.12 6.59
CA ILE A 615 9.05 -8.91 7.42
C ILE A 615 7.85 -8.92 6.48
N ILE A 616 6.84 -9.75 6.76
CA ILE A 616 5.50 -9.57 6.20
C ILE A 616 4.71 -8.70 7.18
N ASP A 617 4.30 -7.51 6.72
CA ASP A 617 3.46 -6.60 7.48
C ASP A 617 1.99 -6.82 7.18
N THR A 618 1.23 -7.17 8.21
CA THR A 618 -0.21 -7.47 8.17
C THR A 618 -1.05 -6.44 8.94
N ILE A 619 -0.45 -5.32 9.37
CA ILE A 619 -1.09 -4.34 10.24
C ILE A 619 -1.96 -3.37 9.41
N ALA A 620 -3.28 -3.44 9.60
CA ALA A 620 -4.25 -2.58 8.93
C ALA A 620 -4.44 -1.18 9.56
N ALA A 621 -3.62 -0.83 10.56
CA ALA A 621 -3.63 0.46 11.26
C ALA A 621 -2.29 1.17 11.11
N LYS A 622 -2.27 2.51 11.29
CA LYS A 622 -1.02 3.28 11.27
C LYS A 622 -0.05 2.79 12.34
N HIS A 623 1.22 2.66 11.98
CA HIS A 623 2.28 2.15 12.84
C HIS A 623 3.64 2.69 12.41
N ASP A 624 4.61 2.64 13.33
CA ASP A 624 5.97 3.15 13.15
C ASP A 624 6.84 2.23 12.27
N ILE A 625 6.93 2.56 10.98
CA ILE A 625 7.75 1.85 9.99
C ILE A 625 9.25 1.87 10.35
N PRO A 626 9.88 3.01 10.72
CA PRO A 626 11.26 3.05 11.22
C PRO A 626 11.65 1.97 12.23
N THR A 627 10.82 1.68 13.25
CA THR A 627 11.15 0.60 14.22
C THR A 627 11.12 -0.79 13.58
N TYR A 628 10.14 -1.13 12.74
CA TYR A 628 10.15 -2.41 12.02
C TYR A 628 11.32 -2.52 11.04
N LEU A 629 11.68 -1.42 10.37
CA LEU A 629 12.89 -1.37 9.54
C LEU A 629 14.15 -1.64 10.36
N SER A 630 14.22 -1.26 11.64
CA SER A 630 15.41 -1.50 12.48
C SER A 630 15.78 -2.99 12.61
N PHE A 631 14.77 -3.88 12.66
CA PHE A 631 14.94 -5.33 12.78
C PHE A 631 15.52 -5.99 11.52
N LEU A 632 15.41 -5.35 10.34
CA LEU A 632 15.94 -5.90 9.10
C LEU A 632 17.47 -5.83 9.06
N ARG A 633 18.11 -6.91 8.59
CA ARG A 633 19.55 -6.95 8.29
C ARG A 633 19.88 -6.22 6.97
N GLN A 634 21.15 -6.25 6.54
CA GLN A 634 21.52 -5.74 5.21
C GLN A 634 20.74 -6.47 4.12
N ASN A 635 20.28 -5.74 3.09
CA ASN A 635 19.44 -6.25 2.00
C ASN A 635 18.04 -6.75 2.43
N GLY A 636 17.66 -6.54 3.69
CA GLY A 636 16.39 -7.01 4.25
C GLY A 636 15.16 -6.29 3.68
N LYS A 637 14.02 -7.00 3.69
CA LYS A 637 12.79 -6.57 3.00
C LYS A 637 11.59 -6.43 3.95
N PHE A 638 11.00 -5.26 4.01
CA PHE A 638 9.68 -5.02 4.58
C PHE A 638 8.63 -5.15 3.45
N VAL A 639 7.71 -6.11 3.57
CA VAL A 639 6.70 -6.39 2.55
C VAL A 639 5.31 -6.12 3.10
N MET A 640 4.68 -5.06 2.62
CA MET A 640 3.36 -4.64 3.04
C MET A 640 2.26 -5.43 2.36
N VAL A 641 1.41 -6.05 3.16
CA VAL A 641 0.09 -6.57 2.76
C VAL A 641 -1.05 -6.01 3.62
N GLY A 642 -0.73 -5.43 4.79
CA GLY A 642 -1.61 -4.53 5.53
C GLY A 642 -1.81 -3.20 4.78
N VAL A 643 -3.00 -2.61 4.92
CA VAL A 643 -3.38 -1.37 4.24
C VAL A 643 -3.99 -0.38 5.25
N PRO A 644 -3.17 0.42 5.95
CA PRO A 644 -3.65 1.53 6.76
C PRO A 644 -4.36 2.59 5.91
N ALA A 645 -5.42 3.19 6.45
CA ALA A 645 -6.14 4.30 5.83
C ALA A 645 -5.36 5.64 5.90
N GLU A 646 -4.42 5.77 6.84
CA GLU A 646 -3.53 6.92 6.95
C GLU A 646 -2.21 6.71 6.19
N PRO A 647 -1.54 7.78 5.73
CA PRO A 647 -0.16 7.73 5.26
C PRO A 647 0.81 7.24 6.35
N LEU A 648 1.85 6.53 5.89
CA LEU A 648 2.98 6.06 6.67
C LEU A 648 4.24 6.83 6.28
N ASP A 649 5.14 7.02 7.24
CA ASP A 649 6.35 7.81 7.07
C ASP A 649 7.63 6.99 7.37
N PHE A 650 8.76 7.42 6.80
CA PHE A 650 10.09 6.87 7.11
C PHE A 650 11.20 7.90 6.83
N HIS A 651 12.35 7.75 7.49
CA HIS A 651 13.55 8.53 7.16
C HIS A 651 14.40 7.80 6.10
N ALA A 652 15.04 8.55 5.19
CA ALA A 652 15.94 7.98 4.18
C ALA A 652 17.08 7.13 4.79
N PHE A 653 17.62 7.58 5.93
CA PHE A 653 18.61 6.85 6.73
C PHE A 653 18.11 5.52 7.32
N SER A 654 16.80 5.27 7.38
CA SER A 654 16.26 3.96 7.80
C SER A 654 16.47 2.86 6.74
N ILE A 655 16.70 3.22 5.46
CA ILE A 655 16.87 2.25 4.36
C ILE A 655 18.23 2.30 3.65
N ILE A 656 18.79 3.49 3.40
CA ILE A 656 20.02 3.67 2.61
C ILE A 656 21.24 2.95 3.22
N PRO A 657 21.60 3.11 4.52
CA PRO A 657 22.85 2.59 5.08
C PRO A 657 22.94 1.05 5.21
N LYS A 658 21.88 0.31 4.86
CA LYS A 658 21.85 -1.16 4.86
C LYS A 658 21.16 -1.75 3.61
N ARG A 659 20.97 -0.96 2.54
CA ARG A 659 20.31 -1.36 1.27
C ARG A 659 18.95 -2.05 1.48
N LYS A 660 18.14 -1.54 2.40
CA LYS A 660 16.85 -2.13 2.78
C LYS A 660 15.76 -1.79 1.75
N THR A 661 14.70 -2.59 1.77
CA THR A 661 13.59 -2.51 0.81
C THR A 661 12.25 -2.38 1.53
N ILE A 662 11.40 -1.46 1.08
CA ILE A 662 9.96 -1.42 1.35
C ILE A 662 9.26 -1.77 0.04
N THR A 663 8.38 -2.77 0.04
CA THR A 663 7.65 -3.17 -1.17
C THR A 663 6.23 -3.59 -0.82
N GLY A 664 5.28 -3.36 -1.73
CA GLY A 664 3.89 -3.77 -1.55
C GLY A 664 3.60 -5.09 -2.26
N SER A 665 2.70 -5.90 -1.72
CA SER A 665 2.07 -6.99 -2.47
C SER A 665 0.56 -6.97 -2.31
N LEU A 666 -0.12 -7.14 -3.44
CA LEU A 666 -1.50 -7.60 -3.52
C LEU A 666 -1.55 -9.13 -3.28
N ILE A 667 -2.72 -9.74 -3.48
CA ILE A 667 -2.84 -11.18 -3.76
C ILE A 667 -1.93 -11.61 -4.93
N GLY A 668 -1.68 -12.91 -5.06
CA GLY A 668 -0.91 -13.52 -6.16
C GLY A 668 -1.72 -13.81 -7.42
N GLY A 669 -1.05 -14.32 -8.46
CA GLY A 669 -1.69 -14.87 -9.67
C GLY A 669 -2.40 -16.20 -9.40
N ILE A 670 -3.22 -16.68 -10.33
CA ILE A 670 -3.88 -18.00 -10.26
C ILE A 670 -2.84 -19.13 -10.25
N ARG A 671 -1.75 -18.99 -11.03
CA ARG A 671 -0.60 -19.92 -10.98
C ARG A 671 -0.02 -20.00 -9.56
N GLU A 672 0.30 -18.86 -8.96
CA GLU A 672 0.83 -18.81 -7.59
C GLU A 672 -0.21 -19.28 -6.55
N THR A 673 -1.50 -19.08 -6.81
CA THR A 673 -2.61 -19.56 -5.96
C THR A 673 -2.68 -21.09 -5.96
N GLN A 674 -2.53 -21.74 -7.12
CA GLN A 674 -2.45 -23.19 -7.18
C GLN A 674 -1.17 -23.71 -6.53
N GLU A 675 -0.01 -23.10 -6.78
CA GLU A 675 1.26 -23.44 -6.12
C GLU A 675 1.16 -23.34 -4.58
N MET A 676 0.45 -22.32 -4.07
CA MET A 676 0.15 -22.13 -2.64
C MET A 676 -0.80 -23.19 -2.10
N LEU A 677 -1.87 -23.54 -2.83
CA LEU A 677 -2.81 -24.60 -2.43
C LEU A 677 -2.13 -25.96 -2.40
N ASP A 678 -1.30 -26.28 -3.41
CA ASP A 678 -0.56 -27.54 -3.49
C ASP A 678 0.49 -27.65 -2.37
N PHE A 679 1.17 -26.55 -2.05
CA PHE A 679 2.04 -26.43 -0.89
C PHE A 679 1.27 -26.65 0.42
N CYS A 680 0.12 -25.99 0.60
CA CYS A 680 -0.72 -26.19 1.77
C CYS A 680 -1.24 -27.62 1.87
N GLY A 681 -1.63 -28.27 0.76
CA GLY A 681 -2.00 -29.68 0.67
C GLY A 681 -0.88 -30.59 1.16
N LYS A 682 0.32 -30.43 0.61
CA LYS A 682 1.53 -31.18 0.99
C LYS A 682 1.89 -31.04 2.48
N HIS A 683 1.67 -29.86 3.06
CA HIS A 683 2.02 -29.55 4.45
C HIS A 683 0.82 -29.64 5.42
N ASN A 684 -0.37 -30.04 4.95
CA ASN A 684 -1.65 -30.10 5.69
C ASN A 684 -1.99 -28.78 6.41
N ILE A 685 -1.82 -27.66 5.71
CA ILE A 685 -2.15 -26.31 6.17
C ILE A 685 -3.59 -25.98 5.75
N ILE A 686 -4.40 -25.60 6.73
CA ILE A 686 -5.71 -24.95 6.55
C ILE A 686 -5.77 -23.70 7.43
N CYS A 687 -6.66 -22.77 7.13
CA CYS A 687 -6.92 -21.62 8.00
C CYS A 687 -7.81 -22.04 9.19
N PRO A 688 -7.41 -21.80 10.46
CA PRO A 688 -8.31 -21.99 11.60
C PRO A 688 -9.47 -21.00 11.54
N HIS A 689 -10.69 -21.49 11.67
CA HIS A 689 -11.89 -20.72 11.36
C HIS A 689 -13.08 -21.06 12.27
N GLU A 690 -14.02 -20.12 12.35
CA GLU A 690 -15.34 -20.28 12.94
C GLU A 690 -16.38 -20.40 11.82
N LEU A 691 -17.17 -21.49 11.80
CA LEU A 691 -18.24 -21.71 10.82
C LEU A 691 -19.52 -20.99 11.27
N ILE A 692 -20.19 -20.25 10.38
CA ILE A 692 -21.40 -19.47 10.67
C ILE A 692 -22.49 -19.66 9.61
N SER A 693 -23.75 -19.41 10.00
CA SER A 693 -24.92 -19.37 9.14
C SER A 693 -25.13 -18.01 8.46
N GLY A 694 -25.98 -17.97 7.43
CA GLY A 694 -26.22 -16.76 6.62
C GLY A 694 -26.86 -15.59 7.35
N ASP A 695 -27.65 -15.84 8.39
CA ASP A 695 -28.21 -14.79 9.27
C ASP A 695 -27.12 -14.09 10.11
N LYS A 696 -26.02 -14.80 10.39
CA LYS A 696 -24.92 -14.32 11.23
C LYS A 696 -23.86 -13.51 10.51
N ILE A 697 -23.95 -13.36 9.18
CA ILE A 697 -22.97 -12.59 8.39
C ILE A 697 -22.84 -11.15 8.94
N SER A 698 -23.96 -10.44 9.16
CA SER A 698 -23.93 -9.05 9.65
C SER A 698 -23.33 -8.91 11.05
N GLU A 699 -23.60 -9.86 11.96
CA GLU A 699 -23.02 -9.91 13.31
C GLU A 699 -21.50 -10.17 13.28
N SER A 700 -21.07 -11.05 12.36
CA SER A 700 -19.66 -11.41 12.21
C SER A 700 -18.77 -10.25 11.77
N TYR A 701 -19.30 -9.27 11.03
CA TYR A 701 -18.54 -8.10 10.56
C TYR A 701 -18.02 -7.26 11.73
N ASP A 702 -18.84 -7.04 12.77
CA ASP A 702 -18.41 -6.31 13.96
C ASP A 702 -17.46 -7.15 14.84
N ARG A 703 -17.56 -8.47 14.83
CA ARG A 703 -16.57 -9.36 15.45
C ARG A 703 -15.22 -9.28 14.73
N VAL A 704 -15.20 -9.29 13.38
CA VAL A 704 -13.98 -9.08 12.56
C VAL A 704 -13.30 -7.76 12.92
N VAL A 705 -14.04 -6.65 12.95
CA VAL A 705 -13.51 -5.31 13.28
C VAL A 705 -12.96 -5.26 14.72
N LYS A 706 -13.61 -5.94 15.67
CA LYS A 706 -13.12 -6.06 17.06
C LYS A 706 -11.94 -7.04 17.22
N SER A 707 -11.50 -7.71 16.15
CA SER A 707 -10.54 -8.83 16.18
C SER A 707 -10.99 -10.02 17.06
N ASP A 708 -12.29 -10.18 17.22
CA ASP A 708 -12.96 -11.22 18.02
C ASP A 708 -13.23 -12.48 17.17
N VAL A 709 -12.17 -13.05 16.58
CA VAL A 709 -12.25 -14.28 15.78
C VAL A 709 -10.88 -14.99 15.74
N LYS A 710 -10.86 -16.33 15.83
CA LYS A 710 -9.62 -17.14 15.73
C LYS A 710 -9.68 -18.13 14.54
N TYR A 711 -9.36 -17.73 13.30
CA TYR A 711 -8.88 -16.42 12.84
C TYR A 711 -9.73 -15.81 11.72
N ARG A 712 -10.65 -16.57 11.13
CA ARG A 712 -11.55 -16.15 10.06
C ARG A 712 -12.94 -16.74 10.29
N PHE A 713 -13.97 -16.07 9.78
CA PHE A 713 -15.29 -16.69 9.62
C PHE A 713 -15.40 -17.36 8.26
N VAL A 714 -16.12 -18.47 8.22
CA VAL A 714 -16.54 -19.15 7.00
C VAL A 714 -18.05 -19.34 7.07
N ILE A 715 -18.77 -18.87 6.05
CA ILE A 715 -20.22 -18.99 5.93
C ILE A 715 -20.56 -20.34 5.30
N ASP A 716 -21.45 -21.12 5.91
CA ASP A 716 -22.08 -22.27 5.23
C ASP A 716 -23.28 -21.77 4.40
N THR A 717 -23.15 -21.84 3.08
CA THR A 717 -24.15 -21.31 2.13
C THR A 717 -25.39 -22.19 2.00
N SER A 718 -25.41 -23.40 2.58
CA SER A 718 -26.63 -24.24 2.61
C SER A 718 -27.74 -23.58 3.44
N THR A 719 -27.35 -22.84 4.49
CA THR A 719 -28.25 -22.05 5.35
C THR A 719 -28.98 -20.92 4.61
N PHE A 720 -28.57 -20.58 3.37
CA PHE A 720 -29.28 -19.60 2.53
C PHE A 720 -30.65 -20.10 2.00
N CYS A 721 -31.06 -21.32 2.37
CA CYS A 721 -32.33 -21.95 2.03
C CYS A 721 -33.22 -22.32 3.23
N GLU A 722 -32.81 -22.00 4.47
CA GLU A 722 -33.62 -22.34 5.65
C GLU A 722 -34.72 -21.31 5.91
N GLU A 723 -35.95 -21.64 5.52
CA GLU A 723 -37.16 -20.97 6.03
C GLU A 723 -37.38 -21.37 7.49
N ASP A 724 -36.72 -20.68 8.43
CA ASP A 724 -36.90 -20.94 9.86
C ASP A 724 -38.35 -20.63 10.30
N ALA A 725 -39.06 -21.69 10.66
CA ALA A 725 -40.52 -21.80 10.70
C ALA A 725 -41.20 -21.07 11.88
N THR A 726 -40.49 -20.15 12.53
CA THR A 726 -40.96 -19.40 13.72
C THR A 726 -40.97 -17.88 13.52
N SER A 727 -40.68 -17.38 12.31
CA SER A 727 -40.51 -15.95 12.03
C SER A 727 -41.73 -15.23 11.41
N THR A 728 -42.96 -15.58 11.83
CA THR A 728 -44.25 -15.02 11.36
C THR A 728 -44.33 -13.48 11.35
N VAL A 729 -43.50 -12.79 12.15
CA VAL A 729 -43.40 -11.33 12.23
C VAL A 729 -42.57 -10.71 11.09
N ARG A 730 -41.58 -11.41 10.52
CA ARG A 730 -40.64 -10.82 9.53
C ARG A 730 -41.17 -10.72 8.10
N LYS A 731 -42.31 -11.37 7.78
CA LYS A 731 -42.95 -11.28 6.45
C LYS A 731 -43.62 -9.92 6.15
N PHE A 732 -43.61 -8.99 7.11
CA PHE A 732 -44.32 -7.70 7.03
C PHE A 732 -43.60 -6.54 6.32
N ILE A 733 -42.30 -6.66 6.01
CA ILE A 733 -41.46 -5.47 5.66
C ILE A 733 -41.13 -5.32 4.17
N LEU A 734 -41.10 -6.41 3.38
CA LEU A 734 -40.48 -6.37 2.03
C LEU A 734 -41.46 -6.22 0.84
N ASP A 735 -42.73 -6.63 0.97
CA ASP A 735 -43.75 -6.50 -0.11
C ASP A 735 -44.42 -5.09 -0.11
N GLY A 736 -43.61 -4.05 0.13
CA GLY A 736 -43.98 -2.75 0.72
C GLY A 736 -44.80 -1.75 -0.11
N GLU A 737 -45.40 -2.15 -1.22
CA GLU A 737 -46.35 -1.31 -1.99
C GLU A 737 -47.73 -1.98 -2.10
N ALA A 738 -47.80 -3.15 -2.74
CA ALA A 738 -49.06 -3.88 -2.90
C ALA A 738 -49.69 -4.25 -1.54
N PHE A 739 -48.88 -4.69 -0.57
CA PHE A 739 -49.37 -5.02 0.77
C PHE A 739 -49.85 -3.78 1.54
N VAL A 740 -49.11 -2.66 1.48
CA VAL A 740 -49.50 -1.41 2.18
C VAL A 740 -50.85 -0.90 1.66
N PHE A 741 -51.06 -0.92 0.34
CA PHE A 741 -52.33 -0.55 -0.27
C PHE A 741 -53.45 -1.55 0.10
N TRP A 742 -53.18 -2.85 0.10
CA TRP A 742 -54.18 -3.87 0.47
C TRP A 742 -54.59 -3.75 1.95
N TYR A 743 -53.62 -3.70 2.86
CA TYR A 743 -53.83 -3.66 4.30
C TYR A 743 -54.50 -2.35 4.76
N LEU A 744 -54.12 -1.20 4.21
CA LEU A 744 -54.83 0.08 4.44
C LEU A 744 -56.27 0.10 3.88
N ASN A 745 -56.64 -0.80 2.95
CA ASN A 745 -58.03 -0.99 2.55
C ASN A 745 -58.77 -2.05 3.39
N LEU A 746 -58.07 -2.75 4.27
CA LEU A 746 -58.59 -3.86 5.08
C LEU A 746 -58.80 -3.46 6.55
N ILE A 747 -57.95 -2.60 7.12
CA ILE A 747 -58.10 -2.05 8.49
C ILE A 747 -59.03 -0.84 8.59
N VAL A 748 -59.54 -0.33 7.46
CA VAL A 748 -60.35 0.90 7.40
C VAL A 748 -61.77 0.56 6.97
N SER A 749 -62.77 0.89 7.80
CA SER A 749 -64.17 0.55 7.53
C SER A 749 -64.66 1.21 6.25
N THR A 750 -65.08 0.40 5.27
CA THR A 750 -65.55 0.87 3.95
C THR A 750 -67.06 1.13 3.88
N GLU A 751 -67.79 1.07 5.00
CA GLU A 751 -69.21 1.41 5.06
C GLU A 751 -69.43 2.93 4.89
N GLY A 752 -69.99 3.29 3.73
CA GLY A 752 -70.04 4.67 3.24
C GLY A 752 -71.09 5.57 3.86
N SER A 753 -71.02 5.87 5.18
CA SER A 753 -71.74 7.05 5.73
C SER A 753 -71.20 7.69 7.01
N HIS A 754 -70.26 7.06 7.75
CA HIS A 754 -69.92 7.42 9.14
C HIS A 754 -69.44 8.87 9.39
N MET A 755 -68.95 9.61 8.39
CA MET A 755 -68.60 11.04 8.58
C MET A 755 -69.83 11.92 8.95
N LYS A 756 -71.07 11.41 8.78
CA LYS A 756 -72.29 12.06 9.29
C LYS A 756 -72.43 11.97 10.82
N GLU A 757 -71.78 11.00 11.45
CA GLU A 757 -71.86 10.75 12.90
C GLU A 757 -71.02 11.74 13.71
N TYR A 758 -70.10 12.47 13.07
CA TYR A 758 -69.30 13.52 13.70
C TYR A 758 -69.87 14.92 13.39
N GLU A 759 -69.83 15.81 14.37
CA GLU A 759 -70.15 17.23 14.22
C GLU A 759 -68.88 18.06 14.30
N ILE A 760 -68.44 18.65 13.19
CA ILE A 760 -67.24 19.48 13.16
C ILE A 760 -67.54 20.82 13.86
N VAL A 761 -66.93 21.05 15.02
CA VAL A 761 -67.13 22.24 15.84
C VAL A 761 -66.14 23.35 15.47
N GLN A 762 -64.86 23.00 15.34
CA GLN A 762 -63.78 23.98 15.14
C GLN A 762 -62.61 23.35 14.37
N LYS A 763 -61.97 24.11 13.48
CA LYS A 763 -60.69 23.72 12.89
C LYS A 763 -59.55 24.06 13.87
N LEU A 764 -58.73 23.09 14.23
CA LEU A 764 -57.63 23.25 15.18
C LEU A 764 -56.33 23.64 14.47
N GLY A 765 -56.01 22.98 13.35
CA GLY A 765 -54.75 23.24 12.64
C GLY A 765 -54.68 22.65 11.24
N ARG A 766 -53.64 23.02 10.49
CA ARG A 766 -53.25 22.40 9.21
C ARG A 766 -51.74 22.16 9.24
N GLY A 767 -51.32 20.90 9.09
CA GLY A 767 -49.94 20.52 8.82
C GLY A 767 -49.71 20.30 7.32
N ALA A 768 -48.48 19.90 6.95
CA ALA A 768 -48.13 19.62 5.56
C ALA A 768 -49.00 18.50 4.94
N TYR A 769 -49.35 17.47 5.72
CA TYR A 769 -50.03 16.25 5.25
C TYR A 769 -51.51 16.16 5.65
N GLY A 770 -52.08 17.16 6.35
CA GLY A 770 -53.45 17.05 6.87
C GLY A 770 -54.03 18.28 7.54
N ILE A 771 -55.34 18.22 7.84
CA ILE A 771 -56.07 19.18 8.68
C ILE A 771 -56.65 18.45 9.88
N VAL A 772 -56.58 19.07 11.07
CA VAL A 772 -57.20 18.56 12.30
C VAL A 772 -58.35 19.48 12.71
N TRP A 773 -59.47 18.88 13.08
CA TRP A 773 -60.65 19.55 13.64
C TRP A 773 -60.99 18.98 15.02
N LYS A 774 -61.59 19.82 15.87
CA LYS A 774 -62.40 19.43 17.01
C LYS A 774 -63.76 19.02 16.48
N ALA A 775 -64.18 17.79 16.77
CA ALA A 775 -65.51 17.30 16.47
C ALA A 775 -66.19 16.76 17.72
N ILE A 776 -67.52 16.67 17.69
CA ILE A 776 -68.31 15.93 18.67
C ILE A 776 -68.79 14.64 18.01
N ASP A 777 -68.58 13.50 18.66
CA ASP A 777 -69.21 12.24 18.28
C ASP A 777 -70.71 12.33 18.66
N LYS A 778 -71.62 12.22 17.70
CA LYS A 778 -73.07 12.39 17.97
C LYS A 778 -73.68 11.20 18.72
N LYS A 779 -72.99 10.07 18.77
CA LYS A 779 -73.43 8.81 19.39
C LYS A 779 -72.95 8.73 20.85
N THR A 780 -71.70 9.07 21.14
CA THR A 780 -71.18 9.09 22.53
C THR A 780 -71.32 10.45 23.22
N ARG A 781 -71.50 11.54 22.44
CA ARG A 781 -71.45 12.96 22.86
C ARG A 781 -70.07 13.45 23.30
N GLU A 782 -69.02 12.65 23.11
CA GLU A 782 -67.65 13.01 23.48
C GLU A 782 -67.01 13.94 22.44
N VAL A 783 -65.96 14.64 22.87
CA VAL A 783 -65.18 15.57 22.05
C VAL A 783 -63.93 14.84 21.54
N VAL A 784 -63.74 14.79 20.23
CA VAL A 784 -62.65 14.06 19.56
C VAL A 784 -61.85 14.96 18.63
N ALA A 785 -60.57 14.60 18.41
CA ALA A 785 -59.73 15.18 17.38
C ALA A 785 -59.86 14.37 16.08
N LEU A 786 -60.40 14.99 15.04
CA LEU A 786 -60.58 14.38 13.72
C LEU A 786 -59.50 14.93 12.79
N LYS A 787 -58.50 14.10 12.45
CA LYS A 787 -57.41 14.43 11.52
C LYS A 787 -57.67 13.81 10.16
N LYS A 788 -57.80 14.63 9.13
CA LYS A 788 -57.81 14.19 7.73
C LYS A 788 -56.40 14.18 7.16
N CYS A 789 -55.95 13.03 6.68
CA CYS A 789 -54.82 12.88 5.76
C CYS A 789 -55.34 12.95 4.32
N PHE A 790 -54.76 13.82 3.50
CA PHE A 790 -55.18 13.98 2.09
C PHE A 790 -54.52 12.94 1.20
N ASP A 791 -55.28 12.40 0.24
CA ASP A 791 -54.77 11.65 -0.91
C ASP A 791 -53.71 10.58 -0.53
N ALA A 792 -53.93 9.89 0.59
CA ALA A 792 -53.00 9.00 1.29
C ALA A 792 -52.63 7.72 0.52
N PHE A 793 -53.09 7.58 -0.72
CA PHE A 793 -52.79 6.48 -1.64
C PHE A 793 -52.28 6.99 -3.01
N GLN A 794 -51.99 8.28 -3.16
CA GLN A 794 -51.58 8.88 -4.44
C GLN A 794 -50.16 8.45 -4.85
N ASN A 795 -49.30 8.17 -3.88
CA ASN A 795 -47.93 7.67 -4.09
C ASN A 795 -47.49 6.79 -2.91
N ALA A 796 -46.47 5.94 -3.14
CA ALA A 796 -45.99 5.00 -2.12
C ALA A 796 -45.44 5.68 -0.86
N THR A 797 -44.78 6.83 -0.99
CA THR A 797 -44.19 7.57 0.15
C THR A 797 -45.26 8.03 1.14
N ASP A 798 -46.35 8.64 0.66
CA ASP A 798 -47.41 9.13 1.53
C ASP A 798 -48.33 8.01 2.04
N ALA A 799 -48.47 6.92 1.28
CA ALA A 799 -49.09 5.68 1.77
C ALA A 799 -48.29 5.04 2.93
N GLN A 800 -46.97 4.87 2.77
CA GLN A 800 -46.08 4.36 3.81
C GLN A 800 -46.04 5.27 5.04
N ARG A 801 -46.04 6.59 4.86
CA ARG A 801 -46.13 7.56 5.97
C ARG A 801 -47.45 7.45 6.74
N THR A 802 -48.58 7.39 6.03
CA THR A 802 -49.91 7.30 6.67
C THR A 802 -50.09 5.96 7.35
N PHE A 803 -49.64 4.86 6.73
CA PHE A 803 -49.61 3.53 7.34
C PHE A 803 -48.75 3.50 8.61
N ARG A 804 -47.54 4.06 8.57
CA ARG A 804 -46.64 4.13 9.73
C ARG A 804 -47.24 4.95 10.89
N GLU A 805 -47.94 6.04 10.61
CA GLU A 805 -48.64 6.81 11.64
C GLU A 805 -49.78 6.01 12.28
N ILE A 806 -50.60 5.32 11.47
CA ILE A 806 -51.67 4.44 11.97
C ILE A 806 -51.08 3.31 12.83
N MET A 807 -50.06 2.60 12.33
CA MET A 807 -49.43 1.48 13.05
C MET A 807 -48.87 1.91 14.41
N PHE A 808 -48.12 3.03 14.49
CA PHE A 808 -47.60 3.49 15.78
C PHE A 808 -48.71 3.91 16.75
N LEU A 809 -49.78 4.55 16.28
CA LEU A 809 -50.92 4.93 17.14
C LEU A 809 -51.84 3.75 17.51
N GLN A 810 -51.76 2.62 16.78
CA GLN A 810 -52.40 1.35 17.14
C GLN A 810 -51.56 0.56 18.16
N GLU A 811 -50.24 0.48 17.98
CA GLU A 811 -49.35 -0.26 18.88
C GLU A 811 -49.19 0.45 20.25
N LEU A 812 -49.17 1.79 20.26
CA LEU A 812 -49.08 2.61 21.48
C LEU A 812 -50.46 2.92 22.09
N ASN A 813 -51.52 2.23 21.66
CA ASN A 813 -52.90 2.47 22.08
C ASN A 813 -53.10 2.07 23.55
N GLY A 814 -53.21 3.07 24.43
CA GLY A 814 -53.32 2.88 25.88
C GLY A 814 -52.11 3.36 26.68
N HIS A 815 -51.02 3.80 26.03
CA HIS A 815 -49.90 4.44 26.70
C HIS A 815 -50.29 5.84 27.20
N GLU A 816 -50.11 6.11 28.50
CA GLU A 816 -50.68 7.30 29.18
C GLU A 816 -50.30 8.65 28.55
N ASN A 817 -49.11 8.73 27.94
CA ASN A 817 -48.59 9.96 27.32
C ASN A 817 -48.85 10.08 25.80
N ILE A 818 -49.53 9.12 25.16
CA ILE A 818 -49.81 9.13 23.70
C ILE A 818 -51.32 9.31 23.46
N VAL A 819 -51.68 10.19 22.53
CA VAL A 819 -53.09 10.36 22.12
C VAL A 819 -53.62 9.08 21.50
N ARG A 820 -54.75 8.56 22.02
CA ARG A 820 -55.29 7.28 21.56
C ARG A 820 -55.89 7.42 20.17
N LEU A 821 -55.63 6.45 19.29
CA LEU A 821 -56.40 6.28 18.07
C LEU A 821 -57.68 5.50 18.38
N LEU A 822 -58.82 6.17 18.25
CA LEU A 822 -60.15 5.64 18.55
C LEU A 822 -60.75 4.94 17.33
N ASN A 823 -60.53 5.48 16.12
CA ASN A 823 -61.04 4.91 14.87
C ASN A 823 -60.27 5.41 13.62
N VAL A 824 -60.39 4.69 12.50
CA VAL A 824 -59.88 5.09 11.17
C VAL A 824 -60.98 4.92 10.13
N LEU A 825 -61.33 6.00 9.42
CA LEU A 825 -62.40 6.04 8.43
C LEU A 825 -61.90 6.46 7.03
N LYS A 826 -62.54 5.94 5.98
CA LYS A 826 -62.37 6.35 4.58
C LYS A 826 -63.70 6.87 4.05
N VAL A 827 -63.70 8.03 3.38
CA VAL A 827 -64.95 8.75 3.07
C VAL A 827 -65.15 8.96 1.57
N GLY A 828 -65.90 8.04 0.96
CA GLY A 828 -66.25 8.08 -0.47
C GLY A 828 -65.14 7.59 -1.39
N GLN A 829 -65.18 8.02 -2.66
CA GLN A 829 -64.20 7.60 -3.70
C GLN A 829 -62.89 8.41 -3.68
N ARG A 830 -62.71 9.38 -2.77
CA ARG A 830 -61.42 10.06 -2.61
C ARG A 830 -60.46 9.19 -1.81
N GLN A 831 -59.17 9.33 -2.07
CA GLN A 831 -58.09 8.62 -1.37
C GLN A 831 -57.77 9.24 0.01
N ASP A 832 -58.76 9.88 0.63
CA ASP A 832 -58.66 10.55 1.91
C ASP A 832 -58.86 9.57 3.08
N ILE A 833 -57.97 9.62 4.08
CA ILE A 833 -58.10 8.88 5.34
C ILE A 833 -58.38 9.86 6.48
N TYR A 834 -59.24 9.46 7.41
CA TYR A 834 -59.60 10.20 8.61
C TYR A 834 -59.22 9.39 9.85
N LEU A 835 -58.33 9.94 10.68
CA LEU A 835 -57.97 9.42 11.99
C LEU A 835 -58.83 10.12 13.04
N ILE A 836 -59.47 9.36 13.93
CA ILE A 836 -60.24 9.88 15.05
C ILE A 836 -59.44 9.55 16.31
N CYS A 837 -59.00 10.57 17.02
CA CYS A 837 -58.19 10.44 18.24
C CYS A 837 -58.80 11.23 19.41
N ASP A 838 -58.26 11.02 20.61
CA ASP A 838 -58.58 11.83 21.79
C ASP A 838 -58.39 13.34 21.50
N TYR A 839 -59.29 14.18 22.03
CA TYR A 839 -59.15 15.63 21.95
C TYR A 839 -58.24 16.16 23.07
N MET A 840 -57.09 16.72 22.69
CA MET A 840 -56.22 17.48 23.60
C MET A 840 -56.62 18.96 23.61
N GLU A 841 -56.65 19.58 24.80
CA GLU A 841 -57.05 20.99 24.94
C GLU A 841 -55.99 21.99 24.43
N SER A 842 -54.74 21.55 24.27
CA SER A 842 -53.61 22.35 23.80
C SER A 842 -52.86 21.61 22.70
N ASP A 843 -52.30 22.35 21.74
CA ASP A 843 -51.49 21.78 20.66
C ASP A 843 -50.00 21.72 21.04
N LEU A 844 -49.26 20.78 20.43
CA LEU A 844 -47.83 20.58 20.71
C LEU A 844 -46.98 21.84 20.47
N HIS A 845 -47.38 22.72 19.55
CA HIS A 845 -46.65 23.96 19.27
C HIS A 845 -46.91 25.01 20.37
N ALA A 846 -48.09 25.04 20.99
CA ALA A 846 -48.36 25.79 22.21
C ALA A 846 -47.56 25.23 23.42
N VAL A 847 -47.52 23.90 23.60
CA VAL A 847 -46.72 23.24 24.65
C VAL A 847 -45.22 23.55 24.51
N ILE A 848 -44.67 23.46 23.30
CA ILE A 848 -43.26 23.83 23.01
C ILE A 848 -43.01 25.31 23.34
N ARG A 849 -43.92 26.23 22.96
CA ARG A 849 -43.77 27.67 23.22
C ARG A 849 -43.97 28.08 24.68
N ALA A 850 -44.64 27.26 25.48
CA ALA A 850 -44.68 27.42 26.93
C ALA A 850 -43.33 27.08 27.61
N ASN A 851 -42.40 26.45 26.88
CA ASN A 851 -41.06 26.06 27.31
C ASN A 851 -41.03 25.17 28.58
N ILE A 852 -42.12 24.44 28.83
CA ILE A 852 -42.28 23.46 29.92
C ILE A 852 -41.69 22.08 29.58
N LEU A 853 -40.83 22.01 28.56
CA LEU A 853 -40.24 20.78 28.03
C LEU A 853 -38.74 20.74 28.32
N GLU A 854 -38.30 19.73 29.06
CA GLU A 854 -36.88 19.40 29.30
C GLU A 854 -36.18 18.95 27.99
N GLU A 855 -34.84 18.96 27.95
CA GLU A 855 -34.07 18.71 26.71
C GLU A 855 -34.26 17.31 26.10
N ILE A 856 -34.56 16.30 26.91
CA ILE A 856 -34.90 14.95 26.44
C ILE A 856 -36.29 14.86 25.75
N HIS A 857 -37.13 15.92 25.84
CA HIS A 857 -38.32 16.09 25.00
C HIS A 857 -38.02 16.75 23.63
N LYS A 858 -36.80 17.26 23.41
CA LYS A 858 -36.45 18.18 22.29
C LYS A 858 -35.50 17.58 21.24
N GLN A 859 -34.97 16.38 21.45
CA GLN A 859 -33.95 15.79 20.56
C GLN A 859 -34.53 15.35 19.19
N PRO A 860 -33.94 15.77 18.06
CA PRO A 860 -34.37 15.34 16.73
C PRO A 860 -33.72 13.99 16.34
N GLY A 861 -34.42 12.88 16.57
CA GLY A 861 -33.95 11.54 16.18
C GLY A 861 -34.99 10.42 16.33
N VAL A 862 -35.91 10.54 17.28
CA VAL A 862 -37.05 9.64 17.49
C VAL A 862 -38.28 10.24 16.78
N PRO A 863 -39.21 9.45 16.20
CA PRO A 863 -40.53 9.98 15.79
C PRO A 863 -41.21 10.70 16.96
N THR A 864 -41.88 11.81 16.69
CA THR A 864 -42.22 12.82 17.71
C THR A 864 -43.23 12.36 18.77
N THR A 865 -42.72 11.75 19.84
CA THR A 865 -43.41 11.50 21.11
C THR A 865 -42.45 11.83 22.27
N PRO A 866 -42.94 12.35 23.42
CA PRO A 866 -42.06 13.08 24.34
C PRO A 866 -41.40 12.17 25.40
N CYS A 867 -40.07 12.25 25.49
CA CYS A 867 -39.22 11.86 26.63
C CYS A 867 -39.02 10.38 27.01
N GLY A 868 -37.82 10.10 27.55
CA GLY A 868 -37.70 9.32 28.79
C GLY A 868 -37.26 7.85 28.69
N LEU A 869 -36.04 7.56 28.19
CA LEU A 869 -35.39 6.26 28.39
C LEU A 869 -33.90 6.41 28.74
N GLU A 870 -33.55 6.00 29.97
CA GLU A 870 -32.22 5.56 30.42
C GLU A 870 -32.42 4.51 31.54
N PRO A 871 -31.61 3.44 31.63
CA PRO A 871 -30.95 2.67 30.56
C PRO A 871 -31.71 1.36 30.24
#